data_AF-A0A960TPY1-F1
#
_entry.id   AF-A0A960TPY1-F1
#
_cell.length_a   1.000
_cell.length_b   1.000
_cell.length_c   1.000
_cell.angle_alpha   90.00
_cell.angle_beta   90.00
_cell.angle_gamma   90.00
#
_symmetry.space_group_name_H-M   'P 1'
#
loop_
_entity.id
_entity.type
_entity.pdbx_description
1 polymer ?
#
loop_
_entity_poly.entity_id
_entity_poly.type
_entity_poly.pdbx_seq_one_letter_code
_entity_poly.pdbx_strand_id
1 'polypeptide(L)'
;METNEIFENLIKIEPKVVSIETLFNNKETIKNTKYDPDYQRNYVWDDEKATYFIESILLGTEIPPIIYFRNGEKIEIIDGRQRYQTILRFINNEFKLKNTGLHKLDEIGIGGKYFKDIGDLRDIFWDTKLRIIEFSFHSKSSLNEEMEDTVKKEIFKRYNSGITPLKPTEIDKAIYFDDDLNAYIQKKIITDKVLFGEISALFYFEKSNVQILLKKIRQLLVQHKIPIKYYAVKKDIVISQYYEKLSSQIENDNIEEVFFKFIEKINILTRIKNEFTKNNFYFNRLISECIFWALSIIEEEKFKLTDIDTVFIENLANYINKNEAAFGMDRSSFAKELQSRYTVAANFFKEKLNISFENYIYTSLEFKSQNKKDTEGKPVVKQGTSFDDLRINKPEPSSITIVDICRQMERQRFLIRPPYQRAEVKNRNKSSAIIESILLGIKLPPIFVYKREDGVSEVLDGQQRLLSILGFLKKEYLDENNEKQKSIKDGYSLSLKNGILKNLDGYNIEKLEPDLVKKINNFDLWIIEINHRYNKDFEPIDLFLRLNSKPYPIKENTFEMWNSYINKDILEKIKFILKENEEWFYFRKNNSRMENENIYTALVYLQYELNKKTPIESQQLEFYKVGDKINFRIKSKSEITKTLESSNLKAQILTACNDLRSIFLSKVRSIVEDNDKNNIEVLNKNIESIFNVSTTGKRTQQSFYALWHFLSKVTYNSIQLDKQRIRNDLKELFLSMNSVKNKEKFEEKITNFWSKYNIN
;
A
#
# COMPACT_ATOMS: atom_id res chain seq x y z
N MET A 1 -6.37 22.79 30.76
CA MET A 1 -6.04 21.38 30.96
C MET A 1 -5.11 20.97 29.85
N GLU A 2 -3.91 20.50 30.18
CA GLU A 2 -3.01 19.98 29.15
C GLU A 2 -3.54 18.65 28.61
N THR A 3 -3.30 18.35 27.33
CA THR A 3 -3.82 17.12 26.69
C THR A 3 -3.39 15.85 27.42
N ASN A 4 -2.25 15.84 28.12
CA ASN A 4 -1.79 14.72 28.95
C ASN A 4 -2.77 14.38 30.09
N GLU A 5 -3.24 15.40 30.84
CA GLU A 5 -4.16 15.22 31.97
C GLU A 5 -5.51 14.66 31.53
N ILE A 6 -5.94 14.99 30.29
CA ILE A 6 -7.18 14.46 29.70
C ILE A 6 -7.06 12.96 29.49
N PHE A 7 -5.97 12.49 28.89
CA PHE A 7 -5.79 11.06 28.61
C PHE A 7 -5.59 10.23 29.87
N GLU A 8 -4.87 10.76 30.87
CA GLU A 8 -4.57 10.01 32.09
C GLU A 8 -5.77 9.94 33.05
N ASN A 9 -6.59 10.99 33.15
CA ASN A 9 -7.59 11.09 34.22
C ASN A 9 -9.05 11.10 33.73
N LEU A 10 -9.32 11.46 32.47
CA LEU A 10 -10.69 11.70 32.00
C LEU A 10 -11.22 10.61 31.07
N ILE A 11 -10.37 9.77 30.47
CA ILE A 11 -10.79 8.77 29.49
C ILE A 11 -10.95 7.38 30.12
N LYS A 12 -12.13 6.81 29.96
CA LYS A 12 -12.47 5.42 30.27
C LYS A 12 -12.40 4.59 28.99
N ILE A 13 -11.75 3.41 29.07
CA ILE A 13 -11.61 2.47 27.96
C ILE A 13 -12.21 1.13 28.36
N GLU A 14 -13.16 0.62 27.56
CA GLU A 14 -13.83 -0.66 27.80
C GLU A 14 -13.73 -1.58 26.57
N PRO A 15 -13.16 -2.80 26.70
CA PRO A 15 -13.29 -3.83 25.68
C PRO A 15 -14.69 -4.44 25.75
N LYS A 16 -15.31 -4.66 24.59
CA LYS A 16 -16.61 -5.33 24.46
C LYS A 16 -16.53 -6.38 23.35
N VAL A 17 -17.24 -7.49 23.54
CA VAL A 17 -17.43 -8.51 22.52
C VAL A 17 -18.92 -8.60 22.24
N VAL A 18 -19.33 -8.26 21.01
CA VAL A 18 -20.74 -8.02 20.68
C VAL A 18 -21.08 -8.73 19.37
N SER A 19 -22.22 -9.43 19.27
CA SER A 19 -22.66 -10.06 18.03
C SER A 19 -22.96 -9.02 16.95
N ILE A 20 -22.80 -9.40 15.67
CA ILE A 20 -23.21 -8.55 14.55
C ILE A 20 -24.70 -8.24 14.65
N GLU A 21 -25.51 -9.20 15.08
CA GLU A 21 -26.94 -8.97 15.32
C GLU A 21 -27.18 -7.81 16.28
N THR A 22 -26.53 -7.80 17.45
CA THR A 22 -26.73 -6.74 18.45
C THR A 22 -26.35 -5.35 17.92
N LEU A 23 -25.36 -5.28 17.03
CA LEU A 23 -24.87 -4.00 16.47
C LEU A 23 -25.71 -3.48 15.31
N PHE A 24 -26.25 -4.38 14.48
CA PHE A 24 -26.85 -4.01 13.19
C PHE A 24 -28.34 -4.36 13.06
N ASN A 25 -28.92 -5.17 13.95
CA ASN A 25 -30.35 -5.50 13.90
C ASN A 25 -31.22 -4.37 14.49
N ASN A 26 -30.66 -3.54 15.39
CA ASN A 26 -31.36 -2.39 15.96
C ASN A 26 -31.16 -1.11 15.12
N LYS A 27 -32.24 -0.63 14.48
CA LYS A 27 -32.23 0.61 13.67
C LYS A 27 -31.84 1.84 14.46
N GLU A 28 -32.21 1.94 15.74
CA GLU A 28 -31.88 3.08 16.59
C GLU A 28 -30.38 3.10 16.90
N THR A 29 -29.78 1.93 17.13
CA THR A 29 -28.32 1.79 17.29
C THR A 29 -27.57 2.24 16.04
N ILE A 30 -28.03 1.84 14.85
CA ILE A 30 -27.42 2.30 13.59
C ILE A 30 -27.56 3.82 13.44
N LYS A 31 -28.75 4.36 13.71
CA LYS A 31 -29.04 5.80 13.60
C LYS A 31 -28.19 6.63 14.56
N ASN A 32 -27.93 6.12 15.76
CA ASN A 32 -27.12 6.79 16.78
C ASN A 32 -25.61 6.55 16.61
N THR A 33 -25.20 5.76 15.62
CA THR A 33 -23.81 5.46 15.30
C THR A 33 -23.33 6.27 14.09
N LYS A 34 -22.56 7.34 14.34
CA LYS A 34 -21.85 8.09 13.29
C LYS A 34 -20.61 7.30 12.85
N TYR A 35 -20.76 6.51 11.78
CA TYR A 35 -19.68 5.67 11.26
C TYR A 35 -18.81 6.37 10.20
N ASP A 36 -19.25 7.52 9.69
CA ASP A 36 -18.62 8.28 8.62
C ASP A 36 -18.25 9.72 9.03
N PRO A 37 -17.53 9.92 10.16
CA PRO A 37 -17.15 11.26 10.59
C PRO A 37 -16.26 11.98 9.56
N ASP A 38 -16.39 13.30 9.51
CA ASP A 38 -15.85 14.16 8.45
C ASP A 38 -14.32 14.16 8.34
N TYR A 39 -13.64 13.73 9.40
CA TYR A 39 -12.18 13.61 9.47
C TYR A 39 -11.66 12.28 8.89
N GLN A 40 -12.54 11.30 8.63
CA GLN A 40 -12.18 10.04 7.98
C GLN A 40 -12.34 10.10 6.45
N ARG A 41 -11.52 9.33 5.74
CA ARG A 41 -11.68 9.11 4.30
C ARG A 41 -12.97 8.37 3.97
N ASN A 42 -13.46 8.54 2.73
CA ASN A 42 -14.62 7.83 2.21
C ASN A 42 -14.39 6.30 2.11
N TYR A 43 -15.42 5.56 1.74
CA TYR A 43 -15.30 4.12 1.52
C TYR A 43 -14.41 3.82 0.30
N VAL A 44 -13.36 3.00 0.48
CA VAL A 44 -12.33 2.74 -0.55
C VAL A 44 -12.12 1.26 -0.87
N TRP A 45 -12.76 0.35 -0.14
CA TRP A 45 -12.64 -1.09 -0.44
C TRP A 45 -13.38 -1.42 -1.74
N ASP A 46 -12.76 -2.18 -2.63
CA ASP A 46 -13.49 -2.79 -3.73
C ASP A 46 -14.29 -4.01 -3.25
N ASP A 47 -15.12 -4.55 -4.15
CA ASP A 47 -15.97 -5.69 -3.83
C ASP A 47 -15.16 -6.97 -3.53
N GLU A 48 -13.93 -7.09 -4.04
CA GLU A 48 -13.06 -8.23 -3.75
C GLU A 48 -12.58 -8.19 -2.30
N LYS A 49 -12.04 -7.05 -1.83
CA LYS A 49 -11.65 -6.90 -0.42
C LYS A 49 -12.86 -6.94 0.51
N ALA A 50 -14.00 -6.38 0.10
CA ALA A 50 -15.24 -6.48 0.85
C ALA A 50 -15.67 -7.95 1.00
N THR A 51 -15.60 -8.74 -0.08
CA THR A 51 -15.89 -10.18 -0.06
C THR A 51 -14.95 -10.93 0.88
N TYR A 52 -13.64 -10.69 0.80
CA TYR A 52 -12.66 -11.31 1.69
C TYR A 52 -12.93 -11.02 3.18
N PHE A 53 -13.40 -9.81 3.47
CA PHE A 53 -13.81 -9.44 4.82
C PHE A 53 -15.09 -10.16 5.28
N ILE A 54 -16.10 -10.28 4.41
CA ILE A 54 -17.31 -11.06 4.72
C ILE A 54 -16.98 -12.55 4.90
N GLU A 55 -16.10 -13.11 4.07
CA GLU A 55 -15.58 -14.47 4.26
C GLU A 55 -14.95 -14.63 5.64
N SER A 56 -14.15 -13.66 6.07
CA SER A 56 -13.51 -13.67 7.40
C SER A 56 -14.56 -13.70 8.53
N ILE A 57 -15.66 -12.97 8.38
CA ILE A 57 -16.80 -13.00 9.31
C ILE A 57 -17.47 -14.37 9.32
N LEU A 58 -17.79 -14.92 8.16
CA LEU A 58 -18.47 -16.22 8.05
C LEU A 58 -17.64 -17.36 8.65
N LEU A 59 -16.33 -17.36 8.41
CA LEU A 59 -15.39 -18.29 9.01
C LEU A 59 -15.21 -18.08 10.53
N GLY A 60 -15.79 -17.02 11.10
CA GLY A 60 -15.57 -16.65 12.50
C GLY A 60 -14.11 -16.31 12.81
N THR A 61 -13.29 -16.00 11.79
CA THR A 61 -11.89 -15.63 11.99
C THR A 61 -11.78 -14.32 12.75
N GLU A 62 -10.65 -14.14 13.40
CA GLU A 62 -10.40 -12.92 14.12
C GLU A 62 -10.09 -11.76 13.18
N ILE A 63 -10.89 -10.70 13.30
CA ILE A 63 -10.67 -9.45 12.59
C ILE A 63 -10.18 -8.39 13.59
N PRO A 64 -9.46 -7.35 13.12
CA PRO A 64 -9.08 -6.27 14.01
C PRO A 64 -10.33 -5.66 14.69
N PRO A 65 -10.20 -5.02 15.87
CA PRO A 65 -11.34 -4.45 16.60
C PRO A 65 -11.87 -3.17 15.95
N ILE A 66 -13.16 -2.87 16.14
CA ILE A 66 -13.76 -1.58 15.80
C ILE A 66 -13.58 -0.64 16.99
N ILE A 67 -13.15 0.60 16.75
CA ILE A 67 -12.86 1.57 17.81
C ILE A 67 -14.01 2.57 17.90
N TYR A 68 -14.69 2.60 19.04
CA TYR A 68 -15.81 3.49 19.32
C TYR A 68 -15.39 4.63 20.24
N PHE A 69 -16.01 5.78 20.05
CA PHE A 69 -16.07 6.84 21.04
C PHE A 69 -17.53 7.07 21.42
N ARG A 70 -17.88 6.83 22.68
CA ARG A 70 -19.24 6.97 23.20
C ARG A 70 -19.36 8.29 23.97
N ASN A 71 -20.32 9.12 23.56
CA ASN A 71 -20.78 10.27 24.32
C ASN A 71 -22.30 10.14 24.57
N GLY A 72 -22.66 9.65 25.76
CA GLY A 72 -24.04 9.30 26.08
C GLY A 72 -24.56 8.17 25.19
N GLU A 73 -25.64 8.45 24.45
CA GLU A 73 -26.24 7.50 23.50
C GLU A 73 -25.60 7.57 22.10
N LYS A 74 -24.86 8.65 21.81
CA LYS A 74 -24.18 8.82 20.53
C LYS A 74 -22.89 8.02 20.51
N ILE A 75 -22.71 7.26 19.43
CA ILE A 75 -21.49 6.49 19.17
C ILE A 75 -20.85 7.06 17.91
N GLU A 76 -19.55 7.31 17.96
CA GLU A 76 -18.77 7.68 16.79
C GLU A 76 -17.70 6.61 16.54
N ILE A 77 -17.61 6.10 15.31
CA ILE A 77 -16.57 5.15 14.96
C ILE A 77 -15.29 5.93 14.69
N ILE A 78 -14.26 5.71 15.50
CA ILE A 78 -12.96 6.34 15.32
C ILE A 78 -12.14 5.56 14.30
N ASP A 79 -12.05 4.25 14.43
CA ASP A 79 -11.39 3.36 13.48
C ASP A 79 -12.26 2.14 13.17
N GLY A 80 -12.19 1.67 11.92
CA GLY A 80 -13.01 0.55 11.46
C GLY A 80 -14.20 0.94 10.59
N ARG A 81 -14.32 2.20 10.15
CA ARG A 81 -15.35 2.66 9.20
C ARG A 81 -15.54 1.71 8.00
N GLN A 82 -14.44 1.31 7.36
CA GLN A 82 -14.51 0.43 6.18
C GLN A 82 -15.17 -0.92 6.54
N ARG A 83 -14.80 -1.51 7.68
CA ARG A 83 -15.35 -2.78 8.17
C ARG A 83 -16.83 -2.66 8.53
N TYR A 84 -17.17 -1.63 9.31
CA TYR A 84 -18.56 -1.37 9.71
C TYR A 84 -19.45 -1.13 8.49
N GLN A 85 -19.01 -0.27 7.57
CA GLN A 85 -19.74 0.03 6.36
C GLN A 85 -19.86 -1.19 5.44
N THR A 86 -18.84 -2.05 5.31
CA THR A 86 -18.95 -3.29 4.53
C THR A 86 -20.04 -4.21 5.08
N ILE A 87 -20.15 -4.36 6.41
CA ILE A 87 -21.22 -5.16 7.03
C ILE A 87 -22.59 -4.59 6.68
N LEU A 88 -22.77 -3.28 6.88
CA LEU A 88 -24.02 -2.59 6.57
C LEU A 88 -24.41 -2.74 5.09
N ARG A 89 -23.45 -2.51 4.17
CA ARG A 89 -23.65 -2.67 2.73
C ARG A 89 -24.04 -4.09 2.36
N PHE A 90 -23.44 -5.10 2.99
CA PHE A 90 -23.75 -6.49 2.70
C PHE A 90 -25.16 -6.86 3.18
N ILE A 91 -25.52 -6.53 4.43
CA ILE A 91 -26.86 -6.74 5.01
C ILE A 91 -27.94 -6.07 4.14
N ASN A 92 -27.65 -4.87 3.62
CA ASN A 92 -28.55 -4.12 2.74
C ASN A 92 -28.58 -4.63 1.28
N ASN A 93 -27.84 -5.70 0.96
CA ASN A 93 -27.72 -6.27 -0.39
C ASN A 93 -27.15 -5.29 -1.44
N GLU A 94 -26.27 -4.37 -1.03
CA GLU A 94 -25.67 -3.36 -1.92
C GLU A 94 -24.53 -3.92 -2.79
N PHE A 95 -23.99 -5.09 -2.45
CA PHE A 95 -23.03 -5.81 -3.27
C PHE A 95 -23.18 -7.33 -3.12
N LYS A 96 -22.66 -8.06 -4.11
CA LYS A 96 -22.60 -9.52 -4.14
C LYS A 96 -21.18 -10.02 -3.89
N LEU A 97 -21.06 -11.19 -3.26
CA LEU A 97 -19.76 -11.82 -3.03
C LEU A 97 -19.09 -12.13 -4.37
N LYS A 98 -17.79 -11.82 -4.50
CA LYS A 98 -16.99 -12.09 -5.70
C LYS A 98 -16.19 -13.37 -5.51
N ASN A 99 -16.23 -14.29 -6.49
CA ASN A 99 -15.40 -15.51 -6.44
C ASN A 99 -13.91 -15.18 -6.26
N THR A 100 -13.44 -14.10 -6.90
CA THR A 100 -12.05 -13.64 -6.79
C THR A 100 -11.66 -13.11 -5.41
N GLY A 101 -12.63 -12.76 -4.55
CA GLY A 101 -12.40 -12.33 -3.17
C GLY A 101 -12.61 -13.44 -2.13
N LEU A 102 -13.07 -14.62 -2.56
CA LEU A 102 -13.19 -15.81 -1.73
C LEU A 102 -11.91 -16.64 -1.88
N HIS A 103 -11.33 -17.03 -0.74
CA HIS A 103 -10.09 -17.79 -0.65
C HIS A 103 -10.30 -19.19 -0.07
N LYS A 104 -11.26 -19.35 0.84
CA LYS A 104 -11.58 -20.63 1.49
C LYS A 104 -13.02 -21.06 1.26
N LEU A 105 -13.94 -20.12 1.01
CA LEU A 105 -15.36 -20.40 0.83
C LEU A 105 -15.82 -20.35 -0.65
N ASP A 106 -14.91 -20.31 -1.62
CA ASP A 106 -15.26 -20.29 -3.05
C ASP A 106 -15.98 -21.57 -3.49
N GLU A 107 -15.58 -22.73 -2.95
CA GLU A 107 -16.16 -24.04 -3.30
C GLU A 107 -17.56 -24.29 -2.72
N ILE A 108 -17.98 -23.54 -1.68
CA ILE A 108 -19.31 -23.67 -1.05
C ILE A 108 -20.41 -22.99 -1.88
N GLY A 109 -20.03 -22.37 -3.01
CA GLY A 109 -20.99 -21.79 -3.96
C GLY A 109 -21.71 -20.54 -3.41
N ILE A 110 -21.06 -19.80 -2.50
CA ILE A 110 -21.55 -18.47 -2.06
C ILE A 110 -21.13 -17.33 -2.99
N GLY A 111 -20.25 -17.65 -3.95
CA GLY A 111 -19.87 -16.78 -5.04
C GLY A 111 -21.06 -16.22 -5.81
N GLY A 112 -21.08 -14.90 -6.01
CA GLY A 112 -22.14 -14.20 -6.73
C GLY A 112 -23.42 -13.93 -5.93
N LYS A 113 -23.51 -14.37 -4.68
CA LYS A 113 -24.70 -14.23 -3.83
C LYS A 113 -24.74 -12.90 -3.06
N TYR A 114 -25.94 -12.37 -2.82
CA TYR A 114 -26.17 -11.28 -1.86
C TYR A 114 -26.44 -11.86 -0.47
N PHE A 115 -26.48 -11.02 0.56
CA PHE A 115 -26.79 -11.45 1.92
C PHE A 115 -28.09 -12.23 2.02
N LYS A 116 -29.14 -11.80 1.32
CA LYS A 116 -30.43 -12.52 1.29
C LYS A 116 -30.35 -13.93 0.68
N ASP A 117 -29.31 -14.23 -0.10
CA ASP A 117 -29.17 -15.45 -0.89
C ASP A 117 -28.21 -16.48 -0.26
N ILE A 118 -27.50 -16.17 0.84
CA ILE A 118 -26.50 -17.08 1.44
C ILE A 118 -27.09 -18.18 2.34
N GLY A 119 -28.42 -18.29 2.46
CA GLY A 119 -29.09 -19.37 3.20
C GLY A 119 -28.82 -19.35 4.70
N ASP A 120 -28.49 -20.52 5.26
CA ASP A 120 -28.26 -20.76 6.70
C ASP A 120 -27.01 -20.04 7.24
N LEU A 121 -26.09 -19.67 6.35
CA LEU A 121 -24.91 -18.87 6.70
C LEU A 121 -25.27 -17.46 7.22
N ARG A 122 -26.51 -17.02 7.02
CA ARG A 122 -27.00 -15.75 7.60
C ARG A 122 -27.03 -15.79 9.12
N ASP A 123 -27.49 -16.88 9.70
CA ASP A 123 -27.60 -17.00 11.16
C ASP A 123 -26.19 -16.98 11.76
N ILE A 124 -25.25 -17.69 11.13
CA ILE A 124 -23.83 -17.67 11.48
C ILE A 124 -23.24 -16.26 11.38
N PHE A 125 -23.56 -15.53 10.30
CA PHE A 125 -23.14 -14.15 10.13
C PHE A 125 -23.65 -13.26 11.27
N TRP A 126 -24.92 -13.39 11.65
CA TRP A 126 -25.53 -12.62 12.75
C TRP A 126 -24.93 -12.95 14.12
N ASP A 127 -24.70 -14.23 14.39
CA ASP A 127 -24.15 -14.74 15.65
C ASP A 127 -22.67 -14.42 15.83
N THR A 128 -21.97 -14.10 14.72
CA THR A 128 -20.55 -13.82 14.76
C THR A 128 -20.26 -12.60 15.63
N LYS A 129 -19.40 -12.79 16.64
CA LYS A 129 -19.01 -11.73 17.57
C LYS A 129 -17.90 -10.85 17.03
N LEU A 130 -18.01 -9.54 17.19
CA LEU A 130 -16.98 -8.55 16.88
C LEU A 130 -16.38 -7.99 18.17
N ARG A 131 -15.08 -7.70 18.16
CA ARG A 131 -14.43 -6.96 19.24
C ARG A 131 -14.58 -5.46 19.02
N ILE A 132 -15.00 -4.77 20.06
CA ILE A 132 -15.13 -3.32 20.13
C ILE A 132 -14.24 -2.82 21.26
N ILE A 133 -13.50 -1.74 21.00
CA ILE A 133 -12.81 -0.99 22.04
C ILE A 133 -13.51 0.36 22.14
N GLU A 134 -14.18 0.58 23.26
CA GLU A 134 -14.99 1.77 23.48
C GLU A 134 -14.25 2.77 24.37
N PHE A 135 -14.07 3.98 23.86
CA PHE A 135 -13.57 5.14 24.59
C PHE A 135 -14.76 6.00 25.05
N SER A 136 -14.73 6.49 26.27
CA SER A 136 -15.73 7.43 26.81
C SER A 136 -15.09 8.32 27.88
N PHE A 137 -15.77 9.38 28.30
CA PHE A 137 -15.30 10.19 29.44
C PHE A 137 -15.85 9.65 30.78
N HIS A 138 -15.04 9.71 31.84
CA HIS A 138 -15.44 9.29 33.19
C HIS A 138 -16.63 10.09 33.74
N SER A 139 -16.72 11.38 33.40
CA SER A 139 -17.83 12.25 33.81
C SER A 139 -18.33 13.09 32.64
N LYS A 140 -19.66 13.24 32.54
CA LYS A 140 -20.33 14.11 31.54
C LYS A 140 -20.08 15.60 31.76
N SER A 141 -19.55 16.01 32.92
CA SER A 141 -19.44 17.42 33.32
C SER A 141 -18.18 18.16 32.85
N SER A 142 -17.27 17.51 32.12
CA SER A 142 -15.99 18.11 31.68
C SER A 142 -15.91 18.38 30.17
N LEU A 143 -17.06 18.48 29.50
CA LEU A 143 -17.18 18.49 28.03
C LEU A 143 -16.99 19.89 27.44
N ASN A 144 -15.86 20.11 26.76
CA ASN A 144 -15.77 21.07 25.66
C ASN A 144 -15.70 20.28 24.35
N GLU A 145 -16.48 20.65 23.32
CA GLU A 145 -16.49 19.97 22.01
C GLU A 145 -15.10 19.92 21.38
N GLU A 146 -14.28 20.97 21.60
CA GLU A 146 -12.89 21.01 21.12
C GLU A 146 -11.99 19.95 21.78
N MET A 147 -12.23 19.66 23.06
CA MET A 147 -11.48 18.63 23.79
C MET A 147 -11.86 17.24 23.28
N GLU A 148 -13.15 16.98 23.07
CA GLU A 148 -13.63 15.73 22.49
C GLU A 148 -13.05 15.49 21.09
N ASP A 149 -13.10 16.50 20.22
CA ASP A 149 -12.52 16.44 18.87
C ASP A 149 -11.01 16.15 18.92
N THR A 150 -10.27 16.82 19.81
CA THR A 150 -8.83 16.59 19.99
C THR A 150 -8.52 15.15 20.41
N VAL A 151 -9.27 14.60 21.37
CA VAL A 151 -9.09 13.22 21.84
C VAL A 151 -9.38 12.22 20.73
N LYS A 152 -10.51 12.36 20.02
CA LYS A 152 -10.91 11.48 18.91
C LYS A 152 -9.84 11.43 17.82
N LYS A 153 -9.32 12.59 17.43
CA LYS A 153 -8.28 12.74 16.42
C LYS A 153 -6.96 12.09 16.83
N GLU A 154 -6.58 12.23 18.09
CA GLU A 154 -5.35 11.62 18.61
C GLU A 154 -5.47 10.08 18.70
N ILE A 155 -6.64 9.56 19.11
CA ILE A 155 -6.93 8.11 19.05
C ILE A 155 -6.82 7.62 17.60
N PHE A 156 -7.49 8.30 16.66
CA PHE A 156 -7.43 7.96 15.24
C PHE A 156 -5.99 7.91 14.71
N LYS A 157 -5.20 8.96 15.00
CA LYS A 157 -3.81 9.09 14.59
C LYS A 157 -2.97 7.95 15.14
N ARG A 158 -3.11 7.59 16.42
CA ARG A 158 -2.33 6.50 17.05
C ARG A 158 -2.64 5.14 16.44
N TYR A 159 -3.92 4.83 16.20
CA TYR A 159 -4.34 3.56 15.61
C TYR A 159 -3.94 3.44 14.12
N ASN A 160 -3.95 4.54 13.36
CA ASN A 160 -3.62 4.53 11.92
C ASN A 160 -2.12 4.71 11.62
N SER A 161 -1.38 5.47 12.43
CA SER A 161 0.06 5.72 12.21
C SER A 161 0.97 4.61 12.74
N GLY A 162 0.53 3.87 13.77
CA GLY A 162 1.33 2.84 14.46
C GLY A 162 1.53 1.53 13.70
N ILE A 163 0.75 1.25 12.65
CA ILE A 163 0.80 -0.02 11.91
C ILE A 163 1.39 0.21 10.53
N THR A 164 2.60 -0.29 10.29
CA THR A 164 3.21 -0.30 8.95
C THR A 164 2.64 -1.48 8.15
N PRO A 165 2.00 -1.29 6.99
CA PRO A 165 1.52 -2.38 6.14
C PRO A 165 2.66 -3.33 5.75
N LEU A 166 2.36 -4.60 5.47
CA LEU A 166 3.34 -5.51 4.89
C LEU A 166 3.73 -5.06 3.47
N LYS A 167 5.01 -5.13 3.14
CA LYS A 167 5.48 -4.97 1.77
C LYS A 167 5.05 -6.20 0.94
N PRO A 168 4.91 -6.07 -0.39
CA PRO A 168 4.58 -7.21 -1.24
C PRO A 168 5.52 -8.41 -1.05
N THR A 169 6.83 -8.18 -0.88
CA THR A 169 7.81 -9.24 -0.61
C THR A 169 7.63 -9.91 0.76
N GLU A 170 7.09 -9.19 1.75
CA GLU A 170 6.81 -9.74 3.08
C GLU A 170 5.52 -10.58 3.06
N ILE A 171 4.54 -10.19 2.23
CA ILE A 171 3.33 -10.98 1.96
C ILE A 171 3.71 -12.28 1.24
N ASP A 172 4.50 -12.19 0.16
CA ASP A 172 5.00 -13.35 -0.58
C ASP A 172 5.75 -14.33 0.34
N LYS A 173 6.63 -13.82 1.21
CA LYS A 173 7.38 -14.67 2.15
C LYS A 173 6.45 -15.48 3.05
N ALA A 174 5.33 -14.90 3.49
CA ALA A 174 4.37 -15.58 4.33
C ALA A 174 3.52 -16.58 3.54
N ILE A 175 3.05 -16.20 2.33
CA ILE A 175 2.26 -17.08 1.46
C ILE A 175 3.05 -18.34 1.08
N TYR A 176 4.32 -18.19 0.68
CA TYR A 176 5.16 -19.29 0.21
C TYR A 176 6.09 -19.82 1.31
N PHE A 177 5.69 -19.69 2.59
CA PHE A 177 6.50 -20.17 3.71
C PHE A 177 6.54 -21.70 3.75
N ASP A 178 5.37 -22.34 3.62
CA ASP A 178 5.21 -23.81 3.61
C ASP A 178 5.28 -24.39 2.18
N ASP A 179 5.80 -23.63 1.22
CA ASP A 179 5.94 -24.07 -0.18
C ASP A 179 7.28 -24.79 -0.38
N ASP A 180 7.22 -26.11 -0.57
CA ASP A 180 8.42 -26.97 -0.63
C ASP A 180 9.39 -26.55 -1.75
N LEU A 181 8.87 -26.21 -2.94
CA LEU A 181 9.67 -25.72 -4.07
C LEU A 181 10.39 -24.41 -3.74
N ASN A 182 9.68 -23.40 -3.20
CA ASN A 182 10.26 -22.12 -2.82
C ASN A 182 11.28 -22.28 -1.69
N ALA A 183 11.01 -23.13 -0.69
CA ALA A 183 11.93 -23.44 0.40
C ALA A 183 13.22 -24.12 -0.10
N TYR A 184 13.10 -25.08 -1.01
CA TYR A 184 14.24 -25.75 -1.63
C TYR A 184 15.13 -24.77 -2.41
N ILE A 185 14.52 -23.96 -3.29
CA ILE A 185 15.22 -22.91 -4.06
C ILE A 185 15.91 -21.92 -3.12
N GLN A 186 15.21 -21.46 -2.08
CA GLN A 186 15.77 -20.53 -1.09
C GLN A 186 17.00 -21.12 -0.40
N LYS A 187 16.94 -22.38 0.05
CA LYS A 187 18.07 -23.06 0.70
C LYS A 187 19.28 -23.15 -0.23
N LYS A 188 19.09 -23.54 -1.50
CA LYS A 188 20.17 -23.63 -2.49
C LYS A 188 20.82 -22.27 -2.74
N ILE A 189 20.02 -21.23 -2.93
CA ILE A 189 20.51 -19.86 -3.17
C ILE A 189 21.27 -19.29 -1.96
N ILE A 190 20.81 -19.55 -0.73
CA ILE A 190 21.48 -19.07 0.48
C ILE A 190 22.81 -19.81 0.70
N THR A 191 22.84 -21.12 0.41
CA THR A 191 24.02 -21.97 0.61
C THR A 191 25.09 -21.68 -0.45
N ASP A 192 24.69 -21.52 -1.71
CA ASP A 192 25.59 -21.25 -2.83
C ASP A 192 25.63 -19.76 -3.18
N LYS A 193 26.61 -19.06 -2.59
CA LYS A 193 26.82 -17.63 -2.83
C LYS A 193 27.25 -17.33 -4.28
N VAL A 194 27.87 -18.26 -4.99
CA VAL A 194 28.28 -18.08 -6.39
C VAL A 194 27.05 -18.05 -7.25
N LEU A 195 26.20 -19.07 -7.12
CA LEU A 195 24.92 -19.14 -7.82
C LEU A 195 24.03 -17.92 -7.53
N PHE A 196 23.95 -17.50 -6.27
CA PHE A 196 23.24 -16.26 -5.92
C PHE A 196 23.80 -15.04 -6.65
N GLY A 197 25.13 -14.92 -6.74
CA GLY A 197 25.81 -13.85 -7.46
C GLY A 197 25.49 -13.86 -8.96
N GLU A 198 25.52 -15.03 -9.58
CA GLU A 198 25.22 -15.22 -11.01
C GLU A 198 23.78 -14.84 -11.35
N ILE A 199 22.80 -15.40 -10.64
CA ILE A 199 21.38 -15.09 -10.88
C ILE A 199 21.11 -13.60 -10.59
N SER A 200 21.70 -13.05 -9.51
CA SER A 200 21.59 -11.62 -9.21
C SER A 200 22.15 -10.77 -10.34
N ALA A 201 23.31 -11.13 -10.91
CA ALA A 201 23.94 -10.38 -11.98
C ALA A 201 23.22 -10.50 -13.33
N LEU A 202 22.35 -11.51 -13.52
CA LEU A 202 21.51 -11.67 -14.71
C LEU A 202 20.21 -10.86 -14.59
N PHE A 203 19.56 -10.88 -13.42
CA PHE A 203 18.18 -10.38 -13.27
C PHE A 203 18.00 -9.15 -12.35
N TYR A 204 19.03 -8.72 -11.61
CA TYR A 204 18.92 -7.70 -10.57
C TYR A 204 20.04 -6.64 -10.62
N PHE A 205 19.75 -5.40 -10.21
CA PHE A 205 20.66 -4.24 -10.33
C PHE A 205 20.88 -3.47 -9.01
N GLU A 206 20.16 -3.80 -7.93
CA GLU A 206 20.26 -3.13 -6.62
C GLU A 206 20.91 -4.05 -5.56
N LYS A 207 21.02 -3.60 -4.30
CA LYS A 207 21.57 -4.42 -3.19
C LYS A 207 20.85 -5.77 -3.10
N SER A 208 21.59 -6.87 -3.28
CA SER A 208 21.03 -8.21 -3.42
C SER A 208 20.13 -8.60 -2.24
N ASN A 209 18.84 -8.75 -2.50
CA ASN A 209 17.85 -9.21 -1.53
C ASN A 209 17.26 -10.53 -2.00
N VAL A 210 17.49 -11.59 -1.23
CA VAL A 210 17.03 -12.96 -1.53
C VAL A 210 15.53 -13.02 -1.78
N GLN A 211 14.71 -12.27 -1.03
CA GLN A 211 13.25 -12.32 -1.17
C GLN A 211 12.77 -11.69 -2.48
N ILE A 212 13.45 -10.63 -2.95
CA ILE A 212 13.17 -10.02 -4.26
C ILE A 212 13.58 -10.98 -5.39
N LEU A 213 14.72 -11.65 -5.21
CA LEU A 213 15.20 -12.65 -6.18
C LEU A 213 14.26 -13.86 -6.26
N LEU A 214 13.80 -14.38 -5.12
CA LEU A 214 12.83 -15.48 -5.08
C LEU A 214 11.53 -15.10 -5.79
N LYS A 215 11.01 -13.89 -5.57
CA LYS A 215 9.86 -13.38 -6.34
C LYS A 215 10.13 -13.39 -7.85
N LYS A 216 11.35 -13.03 -8.24
CA LYS A 216 11.75 -13.06 -9.65
C LYS A 216 11.84 -14.48 -10.19
N ILE A 217 12.36 -15.43 -9.42
CA ILE A 217 12.45 -16.84 -9.82
C ILE A 217 11.06 -17.44 -9.99
N ARG A 218 10.13 -17.20 -9.04
CA ARG A 218 8.73 -17.62 -9.18
C ARG A 218 8.11 -17.09 -10.48
N GLN A 219 8.35 -15.81 -10.81
CA GLN A 219 7.93 -15.25 -12.10
C GLN A 219 8.54 -16.04 -13.27
N LEU A 220 9.85 -16.26 -13.30
CA LEU A 220 10.55 -16.91 -14.40
C LEU A 220 10.07 -18.35 -14.63
N LEU A 221 9.81 -19.10 -13.55
CA LEU A 221 9.34 -20.49 -13.61
C LEU A 221 8.00 -20.64 -14.34
N VAL A 222 7.12 -19.64 -14.30
CA VAL A 222 5.75 -19.78 -14.87
C VAL A 222 5.42 -18.81 -16.00
N GLN A 223 6.26 -17.79 -16.23
CA GLN A 223 5.94 -16.73 -17.19
C GLN A 223 5.68 -17.26 -18.61
N HIS A 224 6.39 -18.31 -19.03
CA HIS A 224 6.23 -18.92 -20.34
C HIS A 224 4.85 -19.56 -20.54
N LYS A 225 4.12 -19.92 -19.47
CA LYS A 225 2.74 -20.43 -19.55
C LYS A 225 1.70 -19.34 -19.82
N ILE A 226 2.08 -18.07 -19.79
CA ILE A 226 1.16 -16.93 -19.80
C ILE A 226 1.43 -16.06 -21.04
N PRO A 227 0.41 -15.82 -21.90
CA PRO A 227 0.57 -14.93 -23.04
C PRO A 227 0.99 -13.52 -22.64
N ILE A 228 2.01 -12.96 -23.29
CA ILE A 228 2.60 -11.66 -22.91
C ILE A 228 1.57 -10.53 -22.89
N LYS A 229 0.62 -10.51 -23.82
CA LYS A 229 -0.47 -9.51 -23.83
C LYS A 229 -1.37 -9.57 -22.59
N TYR A 230 -1.62 -10.76 -22.05
CA TYR A 230 -2.41 -10.95 -20.84
C TYR A 230 -1.59 -10.59 -19.60
N TYR A 231 -0.33 -11.06 -19.56
CA TYR A 231 0.65 -10.76 -18.53
C TYR A 231 0.89 -9.24 -18.35
N ALA A 232 0.91 -8.47 -19.44
CA ALA A 232 1.08 -7.02 -19.40
C ALA A 232 0.00 -6.28 -18.58
N VAL A 233 -1.18 -6.88 -18.42
CA VAL A 233 -2.33 -6.26 -17.75
C VAL A 233 -2.51 -6.75 -16.32
N LYS A 234 -2.29 -8.05 -16.06
CA LYS A 234 -2.58 -8.70 -14.76
C LYS A 234 -1.37 -9.44 -14.15
N LYS A 235 -0.20 -8.83 -14.21
CA LYS A 235 1.09 -9.47 -13.88
C LYS A 235 1.10 -10.26 -12.55
N ASP A 236 0.93 -9.60 -11.40
CA ASP A 236 1.19 -10.25 -10.10
C ASP A 236 0.18 -11.35 -9.73
N ILE A 237 -1.12 -11.12 -10.01
CA ILE A 237 -2.19 -12.09 -9.70
C ILE A 237 -1.99 -13.37 -10.52
N VAL A 238 -1.73 -13.22 -11.83
CA VAL A 238 -1.63 -14.37 -12.74
C VAL A 238 -0.35 -15.16 -12.49
N ILE A 239 0.77 -14.50 -12.16
CA ILE A 239 1.99 -15.22 -11.75
C ILE A 239 1.71 -16.09 -10.53
N SER A 240 1.07 -15.53 -9.50
CA SER A 240 0.82 -16.25 -8.24
C SER A 240 -0.04 -17.48 -8.48
N GLN A 241 -1.12 -17.34 -9.26
CA GLN A 241 -2.00 -18.45 -9.64
C GLN A 241 -1.27 -19.58 -10.36
N TYR A 242 -0.42 -19.26 -11.35
CA TYR A 242 0.30 -20.28 -12.11
C TYR A 242 1.43 -20.91 -11.29
N TYR A 243 2.05 -20.14 -10.38
CA TYR A 243 3.08 -20.67 -9.48
C TYR A 243 2.47 -21.61 -8.44
N GLU A 244 1.34 -21.25 -7.84
CA GLU A 244 0.59 -22.12 -6.93
C GLU A 244 0.19 -23.44 -7.63
N LYS A 245 -0.30 -23.36 -8.87
CA LYS A 245 -0.61 -24.55 -9.68
C LYS A 245 0.62 -25.41 -9.91
N LEU A 246 1.74 -24.81 -10.33
CA LEU A 246 3.01 -25.52 -10.52
C LEU A 246 3.42 -26.23 -9.24
N SER A 247 3.44 -25.51 -8.11
CA SER A 247 3.85 -26.06 -6.83
C SER A 247 2.95 -27.20 -6.36
N SER A 248 1.63 -27.04 -6.46
CA SER A 248 0.65 -28.07 -6.06
C SER A 248 0.70 -29.36 -6.88
N GLN A 249 1.23 -29.31 -8.11
CA GLN A 249 1.35 -30.45 -9.01
C GLN A 249 2.69 -31.17 -8.91
N ILE A 250 3.67 -30.59 -8.21
CA ILE A 250 5.00 -31.16 -8.07
C ILE A 250 5.01 -32.10 -6.86
N GLU A 251 5.23 -33.38 -7.11
CA GLU A 251 5.61 -34.33 -6.06
C GLU A 251 7.05 -34.05 -5.57
N ASN A 252 7.35 -34.35 -4.31
CA ASN A 252 8.64 -34.02 -3.67
C ASN A 252 9.87 -34.48 -4.47
N ASP A 253 9.79 -35.64 -5.12
CA ASP A 253 10.89 -36.20 -5.90
C ASP A 253 11.19 -35.40 -7.20
N ASN A 254 10.24 -34.58 -7.67
CA ASN A 254 10.36 -33.80 -8.90
C ASN A 254 10.83 -32.35 -8.66
N ILE A 255 10.94 -31.90 -7.40
CA ILE A 255 11.40 -30.54 -7.05
C ILE A 255 12.84 -30.31 -7.54
N GLU A 256 13.71 -31.31 -7.39
CA GLU A 256 15.10 -31.21 -7.82
C GLU A 256 15.21 -31.11 -9.34
N GLU A 257 14.35 -31.81 -10.09
CA GLU A 257 14.33 -31.75 -11.56
C GLU A 257 13.94 -30.36 -12.05
N VAL A 258 12.89 -29.76 -11.46
CA VAL A 258 12.46 -28.39 -11.80
C VAL A 258 13.58 -27.39 -11.52
N PHE A 259 14.28 -27.53 -10.39
CA PHE A 259 15.42 -26.67 -10.07
C PHE A 259 16.60 -26.92 -11.02
N PHE A 260 16.91 -28.17 -11.37
CA PHE A 260 17.98 -28.50 -12.31
C PHE A 260 17.74 -27.87 -13.68
N LYS A 261 16.53 -28.02 -14.23
CA LYS A 261 16.12 -27.38 -15.50
C LYS A 261 16.22 -25.87 -15.43
N PHE A 262 15.84 -25.28 -14.30
CA PHE A 262 16.03 -23.85 -14.05
C PHE A 262 17.53 -23.47 -14.13
N ILE A 263 18.41 -24.21 -13.47
CA ILE A 263 19.86 -23.97 -13.48
C ILE A 263 20.48 -24.16 -14.87
N GLU A 264 20.06 -25.15 -15.64
CA GLU A 264 20.52 -25.34 -17.02
C GLU A 264 20.28 -24.08 -17.87
N LYS A 265 19.09 -23.49 -17.75
CA LYS A 265 18.75 -22.22 -18.42
C LYS A 265 19.57 -21.03 -17.90
N ILE A 266 19.87 -20.99 -16.60
CA ILE A 266 20.77 -19.97 -16.02
C ILE A 266 22.18 -20.10 -16.61
N ASN A 267 22.72 -21.31 -16.73
CA ASN A 267 24.04 -21.54 -17.31
C ASN A 267 24.12 -21.08 -18.77
N ILE A 268 23.08 -21.34 -19.56
CA ILE A 268 22.98 -20.85 -20.95
C ILE A 268 22.95 -19.31 -20.97
N LEU A 269 22.17 -18.68 -20.10
CA LEU A 269 22.13 -17.22 -19.99
C LEU A 269 23.47 -16.60 -19.58
N THR A 270 24.21 -17.25 -18.68
CA THR A 270 25.56 -16.81 -18.29
C THR A 270 26.50 -16.86 -19.49
N ARG A 271 26.46 -17.92 -20.31
CA ARG A 271 27.23 -18.00 -21.56
C ARG A 271 26.85 -16.88 -22.54
N ILE A 272 25.56 -16.59 -22.69
CA ILE A 272 25.08 -15.49 -23.54
C ILE A 272 25.61 -14.15 -23.02
N LYS A 273 25.48 -13.86 -21.72
CA LYS A 273 26.00 -12.63 -21.11
C LYS A 273 27.51 -12.46 -21.33
N ASN A 274 28.26 -13.55 -21.23
CA ASN A 274 29.70 -13.53 -21.49
C ASN A 274 30.01 -13.18 -22.96
N GLU A 275 29.22 -13.69 -23.92
CA GLU A 275 29.38 -13.32 -25.33
C GLU A 275 29.05 -11.85 -25.59
N PHE A 276 28.03 -11.29 -24.95
CA PHE A 276 27.77 -9.84 -25.00
C PHE A 276 28.95 -9.04 -24.45
N THR A 277 29.53 -9.49 -23.33
CA THR A 277 30.67 -8.81 -22.69
C THR A 277 31.91 -8.86 -23.59
N LYS A 278 32.19 -10.02 -24.21
CA LYS A 278 33.30 -10.23 -25.16
C LYS A 278 33.20 -9.31 -26.38
N ASN A 279 31.99 -9.10 -26.90
CA ASN A 279 31.75 -8.21 -28.06
C ASN A 279 31.48 -6.75 -27.67
N ASN A 280 31.58 -6.40 -26.37
CA ASN A 280 31.27 -5.07 -25.84
C ASN A 280 29.86 -4.58 -26.17
N PHE A 281 28.88 -5.50 -26.25
CA PHE A 281 27.47 -5.20 -26.46
C PHE A 281 26.75 -4.86 -25.15
N TYR A 282 25.71 -4.04 -25.26
CA TYR A 282 24.90 -3.68 -24.10
C TYR A 282 24.03 -4.85 -23.65
N PHE A 283 24.18 -5.25 -22.38
CA PHE A 283 23.39 -6.32 -21.76
C PHE A 283 22.66 -5.81 -20.51
N ASN A 284 21.38 -6.15 -20.39
CA ASN A 284 20.57 -5.79 -19.23
C ASN A 284 19.63 -6.93 -18.81
N ARG A 285 18.97 -6.75 -17.66
CA ARG A 285 18.04 -7.75 -17.12
C ARG A 285 16.87 -8.09 -18.04
N LEU A 286 16.42 -7.15 -18.88
CA LEU A 286 15.25 -7.35 -19.76
C LEU A 286 15.59 -8.31 -20.89
N ILE A 287 16.84 -8.27 -21.37
CA ILE A 287 17.40 -9.26 -22.28
C ILE A 287 17.38 -10.64 -21.61
N SER A 288 17.91 -10.74 -20.38
CA SER A 288 17.91 -12.00 -19.61
C SER A 288 16.50 -12.56 -19.42
N GLU A 289 15.52 -11.72 -19.08
CA GLU A 289 14.12 -12.12 -18.90
C GLU A 289 13.50 -12.69 -20.19
N CYS A 290 13.70 -12.02 -21.32
CA CYS A 290 13.14 -12.46 -22.60
C CYS A 290 13.80 -13.73 -23.12
N ILE A 291 15.11 -13.86 -22.95
CA ILE A 291 15.81 -15.08 -23.34
C ILE A 291 15.39 -16.24 -22.44
N PHE A 292 15.33 -16.05 -21.11
CA PHE A 292 14.84 -17.10 -20.19
C PHE A 292 13.44 -17.59 -20.57
N TRP A 293 12.55 -16.64 -20.89
CA TRP A 293 11.20 -16.93 -21.35
C TRP A 293 11.21 -17.79 -22.62
N ALA A 294 12.02 -17.42 -23.63
CA ALA A 294 12.12 -18.18 -24.86
C ALA A 294 12.71 -19.59 -24.64
N LEU A 295 13.77 -19.71 -23.83
CA LEU A 295 14.37 -20.99 -23.46
C LEU A 295 13.35 -21.93 -22.80
N SER A 296 12.47 -21.40 -21.95
CA SER A 296 11.44 -22.19 -21.29
C SER A 296 10.36 -22.68 -22.25
N ILE A 297 10.03 -21.92 -23.31
CA ILE A 297 9.10 -22.36 -24.36
C ILE A 297 9.73 -23.47 -25.20
N ILE A 298 11.00 -23.33 -25.57
CA ILE A 298 11.74 -24.32 -26.37
C ILE A 298 11.75 -25.67 -25.66
N GLU A 299 12.02 -25.67 -24.36
CA GLU A 299 11.97 -26.86 -23.51
C GLU A 299 10.57 -27.51 -23.49
N GLU A 300 9.51 -26.71 -23.38
CA GLU A 300 8.12 -27.20 -23.34
C GLU A 300 7.66 -27.80 -24.68
N GLU A 301 8.09 -27.21 -25.80
CA GLU A 301 7.86 -27.73 -27.16
C GLU A 301 8.76 -28.96 -27.47
N LYS A 302 9.42 -29.53 -26.44
CA LYS A 302 10.27 -30.74 -26.48
C LYS A 302 11.52 -30.62 -27.36
N PHE A 303 12.01 -29.41 -27.60
CA PHE A 303 13.32 -29.20 -28.23
C PHE A 303 14.44 -29.32 -27.20
N LYS A 304 15.60 -29.82 -27.62
CA LYS A 304 16.74 -30.01 -26.73
C LYS A 304 17.51 -28.70 -26.59
N LEU A 305 17.74 -28.26 -25.36
CA LEU A 305 18.59 -27.09 -25.06
C LEU A 305 20.05 -27.27 -25.52
N THR A 306 20.48 -28.51 -25.81
CA THR A 306 21.79 -28.82 -26.40
C THR A 306 22.02 -28.19 -27.76
N ASP A 307 20.97 -27.82 -28.49
CA ASP A 307 21.07 -27.18 -29.80
C ASP A 307 21.49 -25.70 -29.71
N ILE A 308 21.61 -25.16 -28.48
CA ILE A 308 22.10 -23.81 -28.18
C ILE A 308 23.62 -23.86 -28.02
N ASP A 309 24.28 -24.01 -29.16
CA ASP A 309 25.74 -24.01 -29.26
C ASP A 309 26.33 -22.58 -29.26
N THR A 310 27.65 -22.49 -29.34
CA THR A 310 28.35 -21.20 -29.37
C THR A 310 27.95 -20.35 -30.58
N VAL A 311 27.71 -20.97 -31.74
CA VAL A 311 27.31 -20.27 -32.97
C VAL A 311 25.92 -19.66 -32.83
N PHE A 312 24.99 -20.37 -32.20
CA PHE A 312 23.66 -19.87 -31.89
C PHE A 312 23.73 -18.65 -30.97
N ILE A 313 24.55 -18.73 -29.91
CA ILE A 313 24.74 -17.64 -28.95
C ILE A 313 25.34 -16.39 -29.62
N GLU A 314 26.35 -16.55 -30.48
CA GLU A 314 26.94 -15.44 -31.24
C GLU A 314 25.91 -14.78 -32.16
N ASN A 315 25.10 -15.58 -32.87
CA ASN A 315 24.02 -15.07 -33.72
C ASN A 315 22.96 -14.32 -32.92
N LEU A 316 22.58 -14.84 -31.75
CA LEU A 316 21.60 -14.21 -30.85
C LEU A 316 22.11 -12.86 -30.33
N ALA A 317 23.36 -12.81 -29.87
CA ALA A 317 23.97 -11.59 -29.36
C ALA A 317 24.00 -10.48 -30.42
N ASN A 318 24.41 -10.83 -31.64
CA ASN A 318 24.41 -9.92 -32.78
C ASN A 318 23.00 -9.44 -33.16
N TYR A 319 22.00 -10.34 -33.16
CA TYR A 319 20.61 -9.99 -33.47
C TYR A 319 20.01 -9.02 -32.44
N ILE A 320 20.22 -9.29 -31.15
CA ILE A 320 19.72 -8.43 -30.07
C ILE A 320 20.41 -7.07 -30.12
N ASN A 321 21.72 -7.02 -30.36
CA ASN A 321 22.46 -5.76 -30.48
C ASN A 321 21.93 -4.89 -31.64
N LYS A 322 21.59 -5.50 -32.79
CA LYS A 322 20.92 -4.79 -33.90
C LYS A 322 19.53 -4.25 -33.54
N ASN A 323 18.87 -4.85 -32.53
CA ASN A 323 17.53 -4.48 -32.07
C ASN A 323 17.54 -3.90 -30.64
N GLU A 324 18.64 -3.28 -30.22
CA GLU A 324 18.85 -2.83 -28.83
C GLU A 324 17.72 -1.94 -28.29
N ALA A 325 17.10 -1.14 -29.18
CA ALA A 325 16.02 -0.23 -28.84
C ALA A 325 14.82 -0.93 -28.19
N ALA A 326 14.53 -2.19 -28.55
CA ALA A 326 13.44 -2.98 -27.95
C ALA A 326 13.73 -3.38 -26.49
N PHE A 327 15.00 -3.40 -26.11
CA PHE A 327 15.47 -3.78 -24.78
C PHE A 327 15.80 -2.56 -23.90
N GLY A 328 15.43 -1.35 -24.33
CA GLY A 328 15.53 -0.14 -23.53
C GLY A 328 14.83 -0.27 -22.17
N MET A 329 15.47 0.27 -21.13
CA MET A 329 14.94 0.26 -19.76
C MET A 329 13.87 1.34 -19.53
N ASP A 330 13.87 2.38 -20.38
CA ASP A 330 12.92 3.48 -20.33
C ASP A 330 11.51 2.99 -20.61
N ARG A 331 10.58 3.30 -19.70
CA ARG A 331 9.17 2.88 -19.78
C ARG A 331 9.00 1.37 -20.02
N SER A 332 9.97 0.57 -19.60
CA SER A 332 10.01 -0.88 -19.82
C SER A 332 8.82 -1.66 -19.27
N SER A 333 8.04 -1.05 -18.36
CA SER A 333 6.80 -1.59 -17.79
C SER A 333 5.55 -1.34 -18.63
N PHE A 334 5.62 -0.50 -19.67
CA PHE A 334 4.48 -0.22 -20.53
C PHE A 334 4.19 -1.40 -21.46
N ALA A 335 2.90 -1.67 -21.68
CA ALA A 335 2.46 -2.87 -22.39
C ALA A 335 2.99 -2.95 -23.83
N LYS A 336 3.12 -1.82 -24.53
CA LYS A 336 3.62 -1.77 -25.92
C LYS A 336 5.10 -2.13 -25.98
N GLU A 337 5.90 -1.53 -25.12
CA GLU A 337 7.34 -1.74 -24.99
C GLU A 337 7.63 -3.17 -24.53
N LEU A 338 6.83 -3.69 -23.60
CA LEU A 338 6.90 -5.09 -23.19
C LEU A 338 6.60 -6.02 -24.37
N GLN A 339 5.48 -5.84 -25.08
CA GLN A 339 5.12 -6.68 -26.21
C GLN A 339 6.20 -6.65 -27.31
N SER A 340 6.68 -5.45 -27.68
CA SER A 340 7.74 -5.27 -28.67
C SER A 340 8.98 -6.10 -28.35
N ARG A 341 9.42 -6.10 -27.08
CA ARG A 341 10.62 -6.82 -26.65
C ARG A 341 10.50 -8.33 -26.78
N TYR A 342 9.38 -8.89 -26.34
CA TYR A 342 9.13 -10.34 -26.42
C TYR A 342 8.92 -10.77 -27.87
N THR A 343 8.29 -9.95 -28.71
CA THR A 343 8.17 -10.21 -30.14
C THR A 343 9.53 -10.24 -30.84
N VAL A 344 10.43 -9.30 -30.54
CA VAL A 344 11.80 -9.30 -31.10
C VAL A 344 12.54 -10.58 -30.72
N ALA A 345 12.50 -10.98 -29.44
CA ALA A 345 13.11 -12.24 -29.02
C ALA A 345 12.49 -13.45 -29.74
N ALA A 346 11.17 -13.54 -29.77
CA ALA A 346 10.44 -14.62 -30.41
C ALA A 346 10.74 -14.76 -31.91
N ASN A 347 10.88 -13.65 -32.64
CA ASN A 347 11.20 -13.67 -34.07
C ASN A 347 12.54 -14.37 -34.34
N PHE A 348 13.56 -14.10 -33.53
CA PHE A 348 14.86 -14.76 -33.65
C PHE A 348 14.74 -16.29 -33.47
N PHE A 349 14.08 -16.74 -32.40
CA PHE A 349 13.91 -18.17 -32.14
C PHE A 349 13.01 -18.85 -33.18
N LYS A 350 11.98 -18.16 -33.69
CA LYS A 350 11.14 -18.64 -34.80
C LYS A 350 11.96 -18.85 -36.07
N GLU A 351 12.80 -17.89 -36.45
CA GLU A 351 13.64 -18.00 -37.65
C GLU A 351 14.69 -19.10 -37.55
N LYS A 352 15.27 -19.32 -36.36
CA LYS A 352 16.34 -20.30 -36.17
C LYS A 352 15.89 -21.72 -35.87
N LEU A 353 14.78 -21.88 -35.14
CA LEU A 353 14.31 -23.18 -34.66
C LEU A 353 12.96 -23.60 -35.28
N ASN A 354 12.34 -22.74 -36.09
CA ASN A 354 11.03 -22.97 -36.72
C ASN A 354 9.90 -23.22 -35.70
N ILE A 355 9.99 -22.63 -34.50
CA ILE A 355 8.98 -22.74 -33.43
C ILE A 355 8.01 -21.54 -33.50
N SER A 356 6.71 -21.80 -33.36
CA SER A 356 5.71 -20.73 -33.32
C SER A 356 5.53 -20.17 -31.90
N PHE A 357 5.77 -18.87 -31.73
CA PHE A 357 5.58 -18.16 -30.46
C PHE A 357 4.22 -17.43 -30.36
N GLU A 358 3.34 -17.57 -31.35
CA GLU A 358 2.12 -16.75 -31.45
C GLU A 358 1.18 -16.92 -30.24
N ASN A 359 0.98 -18.16 -29.79
CA ASN A 359 0.15 -18.48 -28.61
C ASN A 359 0.75 -17.96 -27.29
N TYR A 360 2.06 -17.72 -27.26
CA TYR A 360 2.79 -17.21 -26.09
C TYR A 360 2.86 -15.67 -26.07
N ILE A 361 2.58 -15.00 -27.19
CA ILE A 361 2.54 -13.53 -27.28
C ILE A 361 1.08 -13.04 -27.18
N TYR A 362 0.20 -13.65 -27.97
CA TYR A 362 -1.19 -13.22 -28.13
C TYR A 362 -2.15 -14.08 -27.31
N THR A 363 -3.18 -13.43 -26.78
CA THR A 363 -4.20 -14.12 -25.98
C THR A 363 -5.22 -14.82 -26.88
N SER A 364 -5.19 -16.15 -26.94
CA SER A 364 -6.20 -16.95 -27.66
C SER A 364 -7.52 -17.04 -26.87
N LEU A 365 -8.62 -17.38 -27.58
CA LEU A 365 -9.92 -17.65 -26.96
C LEU A 365 -9.87 -18.90 -26.07
N GLU A 366 -9.08 -19.89 -26.46
CA GLU A 366 -8.81 -21.11 -25.69
C GLU A 366 -8.11 -20.78 -24.37
N PHE A 367 -7.06 -19.94 -24.40
CA PHE A 367 -6.38 -19.49 -23.19
C PHE A 367 -7.34 -18.77 -22.24
N LYS A 368 -8.20 -17.88 -22.76
CA LYS A 368 -9.20 -17.20 -21.92
C LYS A 368 -10.20 -18.18 -21.31
N SER A 369 -10.60 -19.20 -22.06
CA SER A 369 -11.57 -20.20 -21.60
C SER A 369 -10.94 -21.13 -20.56
N GLN A 370 -9.72 -21.60 -20.80
CA GLN A 370 -8.97 -22.43 -19.86
C GLN A 370 -8.65 -21.66 -18.58
N ASN A 371 -8.15 -20.43 -18.71
CA ASN A 371 -7.82 -19.61 -17.55
C ASN A 371 -9.07 -19.26 -16.73
N LYS A 372 -10.25 -19.16 -17.36
CA LYS A 372 -11.54 -18.97 -16.67
C LYS A 372 -11.97 -20.24 -15.91
N LYS A 373 -11.80 -21.43 -16.51
CA LYS A 373 -12.04 -22.71 -15.83
C LYS A 373 -11.08 -22.93 -14.67
N ASP A 374 -9.79 -22.63 -14.87
CA ASP A 374 -8.74 -22.74 -13.85
C ASP A 374 -8.90 -21.70 -12.73
N THR A 375 -9.59 -20.57 -12.97
CA THR A 375 -9.96 -19.64 -11.87
C THR A 375 -11.19 -20.09 -11.08
N GLU A 376 -11.97 -21.04 -11.60
CA GLU A 376 -13.10 -21.66 -10.91
C GLU A 376 -12.70 -22.97 -10.20
N GLY A 377 -11.55 -23.57 -10.54
CA GLY A 377 -10.98 -24.74 -9.88
C GLY A 377 -9.68 -24.40 -9.14
N LYS A 378 -9.78 -23.97 -7.89
CA LYS A 378 -8.65 -23.84 -6.95
C LYS A 378 -8.36 -25.20 -6.28
N PRO A 379 -7.25 -25.34 -5.52
CA PRO A 379 -6.84 -26.62 -4.97
C PRO A 379 -7.92 -27.15 -4.03
N VAL A 380 -8.28 -28.41 -4.26
CA VAL A 380 -9.16 -29.21 -3.43
C VAL A 380 -8.81 -29.03 -1.96
N VAL A 381 -9.67 -28.32 -1.22
CA VAL A 381 -9.71 -28.55 0.23
C VAL A 381 -10.02 -30.05 0.37
N LYS A 382 -9.16 -30.79 1.10
CA LYS A 382 -9.29 -32.23 1.32
C LYS A 382 -10.77 -32.57 1.51
N GLN A 383 -11.32 -33.41 0.62
CA GLN A 383 -12.68 -33.92 0.75
C GLN A 383 -12.87 -34.43 2.19
N GLY A 384 -13.65 -33.69 2.99
CA GLY A 384 -13.87 -34.03 4.40
C GLY A 384 -14.00 -32.85 5.37
N THR A 385 -13.54 -31.63 5.05
CA THR A 385 -13.71 -30.47 5.96
C THR A 385 -15.10 -29.87 5.85
N SER A 386 -15.90 -29.98 6.90
CA SER A 386 -17.16 -29.26 7.04
C SER A 386 -16.90 -27.75 7.21
N PHE A 387 -17.88 -26.91 6.88
CA PHE A 387 -17.86 -25.48 7.20
C PHE A 387 -17.59 -25.23 8.71
N ASP A 388 -18.07 -26.13 9.57
CA ASP A 388 -17.86 -26.06 11.01
C ASP A 388 -16.41 -26.27 11.44
N ASP A 389 -15.64 -27.08 10.69
CA ASP A 389 -14.22 -27.35 10.98
C ASP A 389 -13.32 -26.13 10.71
N LEU A 390 -13.78 -25.21 9.86
CA LEU A 390 -13.07 -23.98 9.52
C LEU A 390 -13.29 -22.85 10.54
N ARG A 391 -14.17 -23.04 11.53
CA ARG A 391 -14.53 -22.00 12.49
C ARG A 391 -13.60 -21.99 13.71
N ILE A 392 -13.26 -20.80 14.16
CA ILE A 392 -12.48 -20.58 15.38
C ILE A 392 -13.43 -20.23 16.53
N ASN A 393 -13.28 -20.90 17.67
CA ASN A 393 -13.88 -20.45 18.91
C ASN A 393 -13.23 -19.14 19.35
N LYS A 394 -13.97 -18.02 19.32
CA LYS A 394 -13.44 -16.69 19.70
C LYS A 394 -13.14 -16.63 21.19
N PRO A 395 -11.86 -16.69 21.62
CA PRO A 395 -11.53 -16.60 23.03
C PRO A 395 -11.67 -15.15 23.50
N GLU A 396 -12.11 -14.96 24.75
CA GLU A 396 -12.08 -13.64 25.37
C GLU A 396 -10.62 -13.16 25.47
N PRO A 397 -10.35 -11.87 25.22
CA PRO A 397 -9.00 -11.33 25.34
C PRO A 397 -8.53 -11.45 26.80
N SER A 398 -7.37 -12.05 26.99
CA SER A 398 -6.70 -12.11 28.29
C SER A 398 -5.79 -10.89 28.47
N SER A 399 -5.68 -10.38 29.68
CA SER A 399 -4.71 -9.35 30.03
C SER A 399 -3.41 -9.97 30.53
N ILE A 400 -2.27 -9.48 30.06
CA ILE A 400 -0.95 -9.88 30.53
C ILE A 400 -0.06 -8.66 30.71
N THR A 401 0.82 -8.66 31.71
CA THR A 401 1.78 -7.57 31.91
C THR A 401 3.00 -7.73 31.01
N ILE A 402 3.71 -6.64 30.71
CA ILE A 402 4.95 -6.69 29.93
C ILE A 402 6.01 -7.54 30.63
N VAL A 403 6.08 -7.51 31.96
CA VAL A 403 7.00 -8.34 32.74
C VAL A 403 6.69 -9.84 32.57
N ASP A 404 5.42 -10.22 32.59
CA ASP A 404 5.03 -11.62 32.41
C ASP A 404 5.35 -12.12 31.01
N ILE A 405 5.15 -11.30 29.97
CA ILE A 405 5.58 -11.66 28.61
C ILE A 405 7.10 -11.87 28.58
N CYS A 406 7.89 -10.95 29.15
CA CYS A 406 9.36 -11.11 29.23
C CYS A 406 9.74 -12.43 29.92
N ARG A 407 9.06 -12.78 31.02
CA ARG A 407 9.29 -14.03 31.76
C ARG A 407 8.91 -15.27 30.95
N GLN A 408 7.87 -15.21 30.14
CA GLN A 408 7.50 -16.31 29.23
C GLN A 408 8.53 -16.48 28.09
N MET A 409 9.08 -15.38 27.59
CA MET A 409 10.17 -15.40 26.59
C MET A 409 11.44 -16.04 27.17
N GLU A 410 11.82 -15.68 28.40
CA GLU A 410 12.96 -16.29 29.11
C GLU A 410 12.80 -17.81 29.29
N ARG A 411 11.54 -18.28 29.42
CA ARG A 411 11.18 -19.70 29.58
C ARG A 411 10.95 -20.44 28.27
N GLN A 412 11.28 -19.84 27.12
CA GLN A 412 11.07 -20.43 25.78
C GLN A 412 9.61 -20.78 25.46
N ARG A 413 8.64 -20.10 26.11
CA ARG A 413 7.20 -20.33 25.87
C ARG A 413 6.55 -19.30 24.95
N PHE A 414 7.32 -18.32 24.48
CA PHE A 414 6.79 -17.21 23.70
C PHE A 414 7.75 -16.85 22.54
N LEU A 415 7.36 -17.19 21.31
CA LEU A 415 8.12 -16.92 20.09
C LEU A 415 7.62 -15.60 19.46
N ILE A 416 8.41 -14.53 19.62
CA ILE A 416 8.06 -13.19 19.12
C ILE A 416 8.15 -13.12 17.60
N ARG A 417 9.15 -13.80 17.03
CA ARG A 417 9.51 -13.65 15.62
C ARG A 417 9.45 -15.00 14.90
N PRO A 418 8.24 -15.46 14.54
CA PRO A 418 8.10 -16.61 13.66
C PRO A 418 8.78 -16.36 12.30
N PRO A 419 9.24 -17.42 11.62
CA PRO A 419 10.02 -17.30 10.40
C PRO A 419 9.24 -16.69 9.22
N TYR A 420 7.92 -16.84 9.13
CA TYR A 420 7.08 -16.21 8.11
C TYR A 420 6.87 -14.71 8.33
N GLN A 421 7.10 -14.19 9.54
CA GLN A 421 6.96 -12.77 9.80
C GLN A 421 8.07 -11.93 9.14
N ARG A 422 7.79 -10.61 9.02
CA ARG A 422 8.76 -9.64 8.49
C ARG A 422 9.85 -9.31 9.49
N ALA A 423 10.97 -8.80 8.96
CA ALA A 423 12.05 -8.24 9.75
C ALA A 423 11.60 -7.00 10.54
N GLU A 424 12.37 -6.63 11.57
CA GLU A 424 12.10 -5.45 12.37
C GLU A 424 12.29 -4.14 11.57
N VAL A 425 11.35 -3.20 11.75
CA VAL A 425 11.39 -1.90 11.07
C VAL A 425 12.09 -0.84 11.92
N LYS A 426 13.14 -0.23 11.38
CA LYS A 426 13.90 0.87 12.00
C LYS A 426 13.15 2.21 11.90
N ASN A 427 12.04 2.36 12.63
CA ASN A 427 11.33 3.63 12.76
C ASN A 427 11.20 4.06 14.22
N ARG A 428 12.07 4.99 14.63
CA ARG A 428 12.13 5.49 16.01
C ARG A 428 10.88 6.27 16.42
N ASN A 429 10.28 7.04 15.50
CA ASN A 429 9.10 7.86 15.81
C ASN A 429 7.89 6.98 16.15
N LYS A 430 7.63 5.93 15.35
CA LYS A 430 6.55 4.96 15.64
C LYS A 430 6.79 4.19 16.93
N SER A 431 8.04 3.79 17.18
CA SER A 431 8.43 3.10 18.42
C SER A 431 8.23 4.00 19.64
N SER A 432 8.55 5.29 19.52
CA SER A 432 8.37 6.28 20.59
C SER A 432 6.89 6.53 20.88
N ALA A 433 6.03 6.58 19.85
CA ALA A 433 4.58 6.74 20.03
C ALA A 433 3.93 5.57 20.78
N ILE A 434 4.46 4.35 20.65
CA ILE A 434 4.01 3.17 21.42
C ILE A 434 4.34 3.34 22.90
N ILE A 435 5.59 3.72 23.22
CA ILE A 435 6.00 3.96 24.61
C ILE A 435 5.24 5.14 25.21
N GLU A 436 5.04 6.21 24.46
CA GLU A 436 4.21 7.35 24.89
C GLU A 436 2.77 6.91 25.21
N SER A 437 2.18 6.05 24.37
CA SER A 437 0.83 5.53 24.62
C SER A 437 0.76 4.71 25.91
N ILE A 438 1.77 3.88 26.18
CA ILE A 438 1.90 3.12 27.44
C ILE A 438 2.01 4.06 28.64
N LEU A 439 2.87 5.09 28.53
CA LEU A 439 3.06 6.09 29.57
C LEU A 439 1.81 6.92 29.83
N LEU A 440 0.97 7.16 28.82
CA LEU A 440 -0.32 7.84 28.96
C LEU A 440 -1.46 6.91 29.43
N GLY A 441 -1.19 5.62 29.64
CA GLY A 441 -2.23 4.65 30.02
C GLY A 441 -3.19 4.25 28.90
N ILE A 442 -2.86 4.57 27.65
CA ILE A 442 -3.71 4.29 26.49
C ILE A 442 -3.53 2.84 26.07
N LYS A 443 -4.59 2.03 26.17
CA LYS A 443 -4.58 0.62 25.76
C LYS A 443 -4.20 0.49 24.28
N LEU A 444 -3.21 -0.39 24.03
CA LEU A 444 -2.75 -0.73 22.69
C LEU A 444 -3.70 -1.74 22.05
N PRO A 445 -3.73 -1.82 20.70
CA PRO A 445 -4.43 -2.90 20.02
C PRO A 445 -3.95 -4.28 20.50
N PRO A 446 -4.85 -5.28 20.56
CA PRO A 446 -4.50 -6.59 21.08
C PRO A 446 -3.40 -7.26 20.25
N ILE A 447 -2.63 -8.13 20.91
CA ILE A 447 -1.61 -8.98 20.32
C ILE A 447 -2.25 -10.33 20.04
N PHE A 448 -2.13 -10.80 18.82
CA PHE A 448 -2.65 -12.11 18.43
C PHE A 448 -1.54 -13.13 18.54
N VAL A 449 -1.83 -14.24 19.21
CA VAL A 449 -0.86 -15.29 19.51
C VAL A 449 -1.49 -16.64 19.21
N TYR A 450 -0.74 -17.52 18.57
CA TYR A 450 -1.13 -18.89 18.33
C TYR A 450 -0.32 -19.82 19.24
N LYS A 451 -1.01 -20.72 19.94
CA LYS A 451 -0.37 -21.67 20.84
C LYS A 451 -0.32 -23.02 20.17
N ARG A 452 0.91 -23.43 19.86
CA ARG A 452 1.24 -24.71 19.23
C ARG A 452 1.02 -25.88 20.18
N GLU A 453 1.05 -27.10 19.65
CA GLU A 453 0.91 -28.33 20.43
C GLU A 453 1.97 -28.50 21.52
N ASP A 454 3.20 -28.07 21.23
CA ASP A 454 4.35 -28.09 22.15
C ASP A 454 4.23 -27.07 23.30
N GLY A 455 3.18 -26.26 23.30
CA GLY A 455 2.91 -25.24 24.33
C GLY A 455 3.63 -23.91 24.09
N VAL A 456 4.39 -23.77 23.01
CA VAL A 456 5.01 -22.50 22.61
C VAL A 456 3.96 -21.59 21.96
N SER A 457 3.96 -20.34 22.38
CA SER A 457 3.03 -19.31 21.92
C SER A 457 3.72 -18.42 20.89
N GLU A 458 3.34 -18.51 19.62
CA GLU A 458 3.90 -17.74 18.51
C GLU A 458 3.08 -16.47 18.24
N VAL A 459 3.75 -15.33 18.07
CA VAL A 459 3.06 -14.08 17.76
C VAL A 459 2.58 -14.10 16.32
N LEU A 460 1.30 -13.79 16.09
CA LEU A 460 0.72 -13.59 14.75
C LEU A 460 0.65 -12.10 14.42
N ASP A 461 0.13 -11.25 15.29
CA ASP A 461 0.13 -9.79 15.11
C ASP A 461 0.62 -9.08 16.37
N GLY A 462 1.30 -7.95 16.19
CA GLY A 462 1.87 -7.17 17.29
C GLY A 462 3.37 -7.33 17.49
N GLN A 463 4.07 -8.10 16.65
CA GLN A 463 5.53 -8.29 16.72
C GLN A 463 6.29 -6.96 16.82
N GLN A 464 5.98 -5.98 15.95
CA GLN A 464 6.68 -4.69 15.95
C GLN A 464 6.39 -3.85 17.20
N ARG A 465 5.21 -4.04 17.82
CA ARG A 465 4.86 -3.40 19.10
C ARG A 465 5.72 -3.97 20.21
N LEU A 466 5.78 -5.30 20.32
CA LEU A 466 6.61 -6.00 21.29
C LEU A 466 8.10 -5.68 21.13
N LEU A 467 8.63 -5.73 19.90
CA LEU A 467 10.04 -5.39 19.64
C LEU A 467 10.38 -3.93 19.99
N SER A 468 9.44 -3.01 19.80
CA SER A 468 9.64 -1.61 20.22
C SER A 468 9.70 -1.48 21.75
N ILE A 469 8.84 -2.21 22.47
CA ILE A 469 8.85 -2.25 23.94
C ILE A 469 10.15 -2.87 24.44
N LEU A 470 10.53 -4.05 23.93
CA LEU A 470 11.75 -4.75 24.34
C LEU A 470 13.02 -3.96 24.01
N GLY A 471 13.07 -3.35 22.82
CA GLY A 471 14.17 -2.49 22.44
C GLY A 471 14.32 -1.28 23.35
N PHE A 472 13.22 -0.69 23.82
CA PHE A 472 13.28 0.40 24.81
C PHE A 472 13.76 -0.11 26.19
N LEU A 473 13.28 -1.28 26.61
CA LEU A 473 13.64 -1.92 27.89
C LEU A 473 15.03 -2.57 27.91
N LYS A 474 15.75 -2.58 26.78
CA LYS A 474 17.02 -3.31 26.58
C LYS A 474 16.93 -4.81 26.92
N LYS A 475 15.79 -5.42 26.59
CA LYS A 475 15.52 -6.84 26.87
C LYS A 475 15.86 -7.70 25.66
N GLU A 476 16.55 -8.80 25.92
CA GLU A 476 16.87 -9.84 24.94
C GLU A 476 15.66 -10.76 24.75
N TYR A 477 15.55 -11.34 23.56
CA TYR A 477 14.57 -12.37 23.25
C TYR A 477 15.23 -13.51 22.47
N LEU A 478 14.60 -14.69 22.46
CA LEU A 478 15.09 -15.84 21.69
C LEU A 478 14.44 -15.85 20.30
N ASP A 479 15.23 -16.15 19.27
CA ASP A 479 14.74 -16.32 17.91
C ASP A 479 14.32 -17.78 17.62
N GLU A 480 13.95 -18.03 16.35
CA GLU A 480 13.55 -19.34 15.82
C GLU A 480 14.63 -20.43 15.97
N ASN A 481 15.90 -20.06 16.11
CA ASN A 481 17.03 -20.97 16.29
C ASN A 481 17.46 -21.09 17.76
N ASN A 482 16.66 -20.57 18.69
CA ASN A 482 16.98 -20.45 20.12
C ASN A 482 18.22 -19.61 20.42
N GLU A 483 18.60 -18.70 19.52
CA GLU A 483 19.69 -17.76 19.75
C GLU A 483 19.18 -16.48 20.43
N LYS A 484 19.97 -15.95 21.37
CA LYS A 484 19.65 -14.68 22.01
C LYS A 484 19.87 -13.54 21.03
N GLN A 485 18.80 -12.80 20.76
CA GLN A 485 18.78 -11.65 19.88
C GLN A 485 18.34 -10.40 20.65
N LYS A 486 18.77 -9.24 20.14
CA LYS A 486 18.32 -7.92 20.59
C LYS A 486 17.53 -7.25 19.48
N SER A 487 16.65 -6.34 19.87
CA SER A 487 16.02 -5.44 18.91
C SER A 487 17.11 -4.62 18.18
N ILE A 488 16.90 -4.35 16.89
CA ILE A 488 17.71 -3.43 16.09
C ILE A 488 17.74 -2.01 16.72
N LYS A 489 16.77 -1.72 17.59
CA LYS A 489 16.61 -0.45 18.30
C LYS A 489 16.99 -0.57 19.78
N ASP A 490 17.84 -1.50 20.17
CA ASP A 490 18.24 -1.68 21.58
C ASP A 490 18.69 -0.36 22.23
N GLY A 491 18.02 0.03 23.31
CA GLY A 491 18.32 1.23 24.09
C GLY A 491 17.98 2.56 23.42
N TYR A 492 17.07 2.60 22.44
CA TYR A 492 16.75 3.85 21.74
C TYR A 492 16.17 4.93 22.66
N SER A 493 16.48 6.19 22.36
CA SER A 493 15.87 7.36 23.01
C SER A 493 14.54 7.75 22.35
N LEU A 494 13.60 8.20 23.18
CA LEU A 494 12.28 8.69 22.77
C LEU A 494 12.40 9.88 21.81
N SER A 495 11.48 9.93 20.86
CA SER A 495 11.38 10.95 19.80
C SER A 495 9.97 11.52 19.80
N LEU A 496 9.73 12.46 20.70
CA LEU A 496 8.41 12.99 21.09
C LEU A 496 8.27 14.50 20.83
N LYS A 497 9.11 15.09 19.96
CA LYS A 497 9.02 16.51 19.57
C LYS A 497 7.59 16.97 19.18
N ASN A 498 6.84 16.09 18.52
CA ASN A 498 5.45 16.31 18.11
C ASN A 498 4.43 15.46 18.92
N GLY A 499 4.88 14.84 20.01
CA GLY A 499 4.07 14.06 20.93
C GLY A 499 3.41 14.94 22.00
N ILE A 500 2.68 14.29 22.91
CA ILE A 500 2.05 14.94 24.05
C ILE A 500 3.04 15.05 25.23
N LEU A 501 3.89 14.04 25.42
CA LEU A 501 4.94 14.01 26.46
C LEU A 501 6.27 14.59 25.94
N LYS A 502 6.25 15.85 25.49
CA LYS A 502 7.41 16.53 24.89
C LYS A 502 8.59 16.66 25.85
N ASN A 503 8.31 16.74 27.15
CA ASN A 503 9.31 16.78 28.23
C ASN A 503 10.19 15.52 28.29
N LEU A 504 9.70 14.39 27.77
CA LEU A 504 10.43 13.12 27.71
C LEU A 504 11.16 12.91 26.36
N ASP A 505 11.19 13.91 25.46
CA ASP A 505 11.95 13.82 24.21
C ASP A 505 13.45 13.61 24.49
N GLY A 506 14.05 12.63 23.82
CA GLY A 506 15.46 12.27 24.01
C GLY A 506 15.77 11.40 25.24
N TYR A 507 14.76 11.04 26.05
CA TYR A 507 14.96 10.15 27.20
C TYR A 507 15.11 8.70 26.73
N ASN A 508 16.06 7.97 27.31
CA ASN A 508 16.14 6.52 27.22
C ASN A 508 15.68 5.93 28.57
N ILE A 509 15.64 4.61 28.68
CA ILE A 509 15.20 3.95 29.93
C ILE A 509 16.03 4.36 31.16
N GLU A 510 17.32 4.62 31.00
CA GLU A 510 18.22 4.99 32.10
C GLU A 510 17.95 6.41 32.64
N LYS A 511 17.37 7.28 31.81
CA LYS A 511 17.01 8.65 32.17
C LYS A 511 15.57 8.77 32.71
N LEU A 512 14.75 7.72 32.60
CA LEU A 512 13.38 7.75 33.09
C LEU A 512 13.33 7.59 34.61
N GLU A 513 12.36 8.26 35.22
CA GLU A 513 12.06 8.07 36.64
C GLU A 513 11.63 6.62 36.93
N PRO A 514 12.00 6.05 38.09
CA PRO A 514 11.67 4.66 38.43
C PRO A 514 10.18 4.33 38.35
N ASP A 515 9.30 5.28 38.67
CA ASP A 515 7.85 5.05 38.64
C ASP A 515 7.29 4.98 37.21
N LEU A 516 7.85 5.74 36.27
CA LEU A 516 7.51 5.61 34.85
C LEU A 516 7.98 4.26 34.29
N VAL A 517 9.14 3.76 34.72
CA VAL A 517 9.62 2.43 34.35
C VAL A 517 8.71 1.33 34.90
N LYS A 518 8.24 1.46 36.16
CA LYS A 518 7.24 0.55 36.72
C LYS A 518 5.92 0.60 35.93
N LYS A 519 5.47 1.79 35.53
CA LYS A 519 4.27 1.97 34.70
C LYS A 519 4.39 1.23 33.38
N ILE A 520 5.55 1.27 32.73
CA ILE A 520 5.80 0.49 31.50
C ILE A 520 5.77 -1.02 31.79
N ASN A 521 6.51 -1.49 32.79
CA ASN A 521 6.61 -2.91 33.11
C ASN A 521 5.26 -3.56 33.48
N ASN A 522 4.43 -2.83 34.24
CA ASN A 522 3.14 -3.30 34.72
C ASN A 522 1.97 -2.96 33.78
N PHE A 523 2.24 -2.40 32.60
CA PHE A 523 1.18 -2.09 31.67
C PHE A 523 0.54 -3.36 31.11
N ASP A 524 -0.78 -3.49 31.24
CA ASP A 524 -1.49 -4.66 30.71
C ASP A 524 -1.71 -4.55 29.21
N LEU A 525 -1.15 -5.52 28.49
CA LEU A 525 -1.42 -5.79 27.09
C LEU A 525 -2.55 -6.81 26.97
N TRP A 526 -3.40 -6.65 25.97
CA TRP A 526 -4.39 -7.66 25.62
C TRP A 526 -3.79 -8.68 24.68
N ILE A 527 -3.90 -9.97 25.05
CA ILE A 527 -3.53 -11.10 24.22
C ILE A 527 -4.77 -11.91 23.87
N ILE A 528 -4.90 -12.19 22.57
CA ILE A 528 -5.87 -13.13 22.02
C ILE A 528 -5.08 -14.39 21.67
N GLU A 529 -5.25 -15.43 22.49
CA GLU A 529 -4.59 -16.74 22.32
C GLU A 529 -5.51 -17.68 21.53
N ILE A 530 -5.08 -18.10 20.35
CA ILE A 530 -5.72 -19.16 19.55
C ILE A 530 -4.96 -20.45 19.83
N ASN A 531 -5.64 -21.45 20.38
CA ASN A 531 -4.99 -22.68 20.83
C ASN A 531 -5.23 -23.81 19.82
N HIS A 532 -4.15 -24.44 19.34
CA HIS A 532 -4.21 -25.55 18.40
C HIS A 532 -5.09 -26.71 18.91
N ARG A 533 -5.07 -26.98 20.22
CA ARG A 533 -5.84 -28.09 20.82
C ARG A 533 -7.34 -28.00 20.55
N TYR A 534 -7.86 -26.78 20.42
CA TYR A 534 -9.28 -26.52 20.16
C TYR A 534 -9.55 -26.18 18.69
N ASN A 535 -8.51 -25.97 17.87
CA ASN A 535 -8.62 -25.53 16.47
C ASN A 535 -7.52 -26.22 15.64
N LYS A 536 -7.69 -27.52 15.37
CA LYS A 536 -6.64 -28.35 14.73
C LYS A 536 -6.35 -27.93 13.28
N ASP A 537 -7.40 -27.55 12.55
CA ASP A 537 -7.30 -27.12 11.15
C ASP A 537 -7.01 -25.62 10.99
N PHE A 538 -6.68 -24.93 12.08
CA PHE A 538 -6.37 -23.51 12.04
C PHE A 538 -4.97 -23.25 11.46
N GLU A 539 -4.93 -22.43 10.41
CA GLU A 539 -3.69 -22.00 9.77
C GLU A 539 -3.25 -20.61 10.30
N PRO A 540 -2.14 -20.52 11.06
CA PRO A 540 -1.68 -19.25 11.63
C PRO A 540 -1.30 -18.21 10.57
N ILE A 541 -0.82 -18.66 9.41
CA ILE A 541 -0.41 -17.80 8.29
C ILE A 541 -1.61 -17.11 7.65
N ASP A 542 -2.74 -17.80 7.49
CA ASP A 542 -3.96 -17.20 6.93
C ASP A 542 -4.46 -16.06 7.84
N LEU A 543 -4.49 -16.27 9.16
CA LEU A 543 -4.85 -15.19 10.09
C LEU A 543 -3.82 -14.04 10.08
N PHE A 544 -2.53 -14.35 10.04
CA PHE A 544 -1.47 -13.33 9.91
C PHE A 544 -1.72 -12.44 8.68
N LEU A 545 -2.02 -13.04 7.52
CA LEU A 545 -2.34 -12.32 6.30
C LEU A 545 -3.66 -11.54 6.42
N ARG A 546 -4.71 -12.09 7.03
CA ARG A 546 -5.99 -11.39 7.27
C ARG A 546 -5.81 -10.14 8.14
N LEU A 547 -5.02 -10.25 9.21
CA LEU A 547 -4.76 -9.14 10.14
C LEU A 547 -3.86 -8.05 9.54
N ASN A 548 -2.86 -8.44 8.73
CA ASN A 548 -1.82 -7.54 8.25
C ASN A 548 -2.02 -7.06 6.79
N SER A 549 -2.92 -7.67 6.03
CA SER A 549 -3.27 -7.24 4.67
C SER A 549 -4.13 -5.97 4.70
N LYS A 550 -3.46 -4.82 4.73
CA LYS A 550 -4.06 -3.50 4.50
C LYS A 550 -3.79 -3.07 3.05
N PRO A 551 -4.53 -3.57 2.04
CA PRO A 551 -4.32 -3.18 0.63
C PRO A 551 -4.58 -1.69 0.41
N TYR A 552 -5.37 -1.06 1.28
CA TYR A 552 -5.71 0.35 1.22
C TYR A 552 -5.22 1.10 2.46
N PRO A 553 -3.91 1.20 2.73
CA PRO A 553 -3.45 1.97 3.87
C PRO A 553 -3.71 3.46 3.65
N ILE A 554 -3.89 4.21 4.74
CA ILE A 554 -3.85 5.67 4.69
C ILE A 554 -2.37 6.04 4.50
N LYS A 555 -2.08 6.77 3.41
CA LYS A 555 -0.71 7.17 3.10
C LYS A 555 -0.30 8.35 3.97
N GLU A 556 0.90 8.30 4.53
CA GLU A 556 1.49 9.45 5.24
C GLU A 556 1.61 10.65 4.29
N ASN A 557 1.47 11.88 4.83
CA ASN A 557 1.54 13.13 4.07
C ASN A 557 0.52 13.22 2.91
N THR A 558 -0.73 12.81 3.17
CA THR A 558 -1.84 12.94 2.23
C THR A 558 -3.07 13.51 2.93
N PHE A 559 -4.03 14.03 2.14
CA PHE A 559 -5.26 14.58 2.70
C PHE A 559 -6.05 13.57 3.54
N GLU A 560 -6.07 12.28 3.16
CA GLU A 560 -6.71 11.21 3.96
C GLU A 560 -6.20 11.20 5.42
N MET A 561 -4.93 11.55 5.64
CA MET A 561 -4.30 11.60 6.95
C MET A 561 -4.44 12.98 7.61
N TRP A 562 -4.16 14.04 6.86
CA TRP A 562 -4.27 15.44 7.29
C TRP A 562 -5.66 15.84 7.79
N ASN A 563 -6.71 15.33 7.14
CA ASN A 563 -8.10 15.55 7.53
C ASN A 563 -8.40 15.11 8.97
N SER A 564 -7.55 14.25 9.55
CA SER A 564 -7.68 13.76 10.91
C SER A 564 -7.01 14.58 12.01
N TYR A 565 -6.06 15.47 11.72
CA TYR A 565 -5.33 16.15 12.80
C TYR A 565 -4.96 17.61 12.53
N ILE A 566 -5.13 18.10 11.29
CA ILE A 566 -4.91 19.51 11.00
C ILE A 566 -6.00 20.34 11.68
N ASN A 567 -5.67 21.60 11.98
CA ASN A 567 -6.61 22.59 12.45
C ASN A 567 -7.90 22.64 11.60
N LYS A 568 -9.05 22.62 12.26
CA LYS A 568 -10.38 22.56 11.65
C LYS A 568 -10.62 23.69 10.66
N ASP A 569 -10.26 24.92 10.99
CA ASP A 569 -10.49 26.09 10.13
C ASP A 569 -9.74 25.98 8.79
N ILE A 570 -8.52 25.45 8.81
CA ILE A 570 -7.73 25.22 7.59
C ILE A 570 -8.41 24.17 6.72
N LEU A 571 -8.85 23.05 7.31
CA LEU A 571 -9.52 21.95 6.61
C LEU A 571 -10.84 22.41 6.00
N GLU A 572 -11.67 23.10 6.78
CA GLU A 572 -12.94 23.65 6.32
C GLU A 572 -12.73 24.63 5.18
N LYS A 573 -11.72 25.50 5.28
CA LYS A 573 -11.40 26.44 4.20
C LYS A 573 -10.96 25.73 2.92
N ILE A 574 -10.12 24.70 3.01
CA ILE A 574 -9.70 23.91 1.84
C ILE A 574 -10.89 23.19 1.21
N LYS A 575 -11.72 22.52 2.02
CA LYS A 575 -12.94 21.84 1.54
C LYS A 575 -13.94 22.82 0.93
N PHE A 576 -14.07 24.02 1.49
CA PHE A 576 -14.90 25.09 0.95
C PHE A 576 -14.41 25.53 -0.44
N ILE A 577 -13.12 25.80 -0.59
CA ILE A 577 -12.53 26.19 -1.88
C ILE A 577 -12.69 25.08 -2.92
N LEU A 578 -12.54 23.81 -2.52
CA LEU A 578 -12.82 22.68 -3.40
C LEU A 578 -14.28 22.67 -3.84
N LYS A 579 -15.23 22.73 -2.90
CA LYS A 579 -16.68 22.66 -3.19
C LYS A 579 -17.15 23.74 -4.16
N GLU A 580 -16.58 24.95 -4.09
CA GLU A 580 -16.90 26.03 -5.04
C GLU A 580 -16.42 25.77 -6.47
N ASN A 581 -15.48 24.83 -6.67
CA ASN A 581 -14.75 24.67 -7.93
C ASN A 581 -14.69 23.22 -8.45
N GLU A 582 -15.22 22.24 -7.71
CA GLU A 582 -15.05 20.80 -7.98
C GLU A 582 -15.71 20.34 -9.28
N GLU A 583 -16.66 21.09 -9.83
CA GLU A 583 -17.33 20.76 -11.09
C GLU A 583 -16.43 20.96 -12.32
N TRP A 584 -15.46 21.88 -12.24
CA TRP A 584 -14.59 22.25 -13.36
C TRP A 584 -13.09 22.12 -13.07
N PHE A 585 -12.65 22.34 -11.82
CA PHE A 585 -11.25 22.26 -11.39
C PHE A 585 -10.97 21.04 -10.50
N TYR A 586 -11.29 19.84 -10.98
CA TYR A 586 -11.01 18.59 -10.27
C TYR A 586 -9.81 17.84 -10.86
N PHE A 587 -9.13 17.05 -10.04
CA PHE A 587 -8.14 16.06 -10.49
C PHE A 587 -8.82 14.78 -10.99
N ARG A 588 -9.78 14.23 -10.23
CA ARG A 588 -10.63 13.11 -10.66
C ARG A 588 -12.08 13.33 -10.22
N LYS A 589 -13.03 13.01 -11.10
CA LYS A 589 -14.46 12.93 -10.74
C LYS A 589 -14.68 11.75 -9.79
N ASN A 590 -15.53 11.95 -8.77
CA ASN A 590 -16.00 10.91 -7.84
C ASN A 590 -14.88 10.08 -7.18
N ASN A 591 -13.98 10.77 -6.47
CA ASN A 591 -12.82 10.14 -5.86
C ASN A 591 -13.01 9.84 -4.38
N SER A 592 -13.01 8.55 -4.01
CA SER A 592 -13.14 8.13 -2.61
C SER A 592 -11.89 8.37 -1.75
N ARG A 593 -10.74 8.68 -2.36
CA ARG A 593 -9.45 8.86 -1.67
C ARG A 593 -9.06 10.31 -1.41
N MET A 594 -10.00 11.24 -1.54
CA MET A 594 -9.76 12.66 -1.29
C MET A 594 -8.58 13.24 -2.10
N GLU A 595 -8.33 12.72 -3.31
CA GLU A 595 -7.18 13.16 -4.10
C GLU A 595 -7.37 14.58 -4.65
N ASN A 596 -8.61 15.07 -4.76
CA ASN A 596 -8.89 16.45 -5.13
C ASN A 596 -8.45 17.38 -4.00
N GLU A 597 -8.88 17.13 -2.77
CA GLU A 597 -8.49 17.84 -1.56
C GLU A 597 -6.97 17.84 -1.39
N ASN A 598 -6.31 16.72 -1.72
CA ASN A 598 -4.86 16.62 -1.71
C ASN A 598 -4.20 17.59 -2.71
N ILE A 599 -4.78 17.79 -3.89
CA ILE A 599 -4.28 18.76 -4.88
C ILE A 599 -4.49 20.19 -4.39
N TYR A 600 -5.67 20.53 -3.87
CA TYR A 600 -5.91 21.87 -3.33
C TYR A 600 -4.98 22.18 -2.17
N THR A 601 -4.74 21.22 -1.27
CA THR A 601 -3.79 21.39 -0.15
C THR A 601 -2.37 21.62 -0.64
N ALA A 602 -1.94 20.87 -1.67
CA ALA A 602 -0.65 21.08 -2.31
C ALA A 602 -0.52 22.47 -2.95
N LEU A 603 -1.59 22.96 -3.60
CA LEU A 603 -1.62 24.31 -4.18
C LEU A 603 -1.63 25.41 -3.11
N VAL A 604 -2.36 25.23 -2.01
CA VAL A 604 -2.32 26.13 -0.84
C VAL A 604 -0.89 26.23 -0.30
N TYR A 605 -0.20 25.10 -0.19
CA TYR A 605 1.19 25.10 0.26
C TYR A 605 2.12 25.86 -0.70
N LEU A 606 1.97 25.68 -2.01
CA LEU A 606 2.73 26.43 -3.00
C LEU A 606 2.43 27.94 -2.93
N GLN A 607 1.16 28.31 -2.75
CA GLN A 607 0.74 29.69 -2.55
C GLN A 607 1.34 30.30 -1.27
N TYR A 608 1.38 29.52 -0.19
CA TYR A 608 2.02 29.92 1.07
C TYR A 608 3.51 30.21 0.89
N GLU A 609 4.24 29.36 0.16
CA GLU A 609 5.65 29.58 -0.15
C GLU A 609 5.87 30.79 -1.08
N LEU A 610 4.95 31.04 -2.01
CA LEU A 610 4.97 32.25 -2.85
C LEU A 610 4.78 33.52 -2.01
N ASN A 611 3.86 33.50 -1.04
CA ASN A 611 3.56 34.63 -0.16
C ASN A 611 4.75 35.02 0.74
N LYS A 612 5.64 34.08 1.06
CA LYS A 612 6.90 34.36 1.78
C LYS A 612 7.93 35.14 0.97
N LYS A 613 7.66 35.44 -0.30
CA LYS A 613 8.61 36.03 -1.27
C LYS A 613 9.89 35.20 -1.44
N THR A 614 9.80 33.90 -1.17
CA THR A 614 10.87 32.96 -1.46
C THR A 614 11.04 32.89 -2.99
N PRO A 615 12.25 33.07 -3.56
CA PRO A 615 12.47 33.02 -5.00
C PRO A 615 11.82 31.76 -5.62
N ILE A 616 11.17 31.90 -6.78
CA ILE A 616 10.42 30.78 -7.39
C ILE A 616 11.31 29.55 -7.63
N GLU A 617 12.59 29.75 -7.92
CA GLU A 617 13.60 28.68 -8.09
C GLU A 617 13.93 27.96 -6.77
N SER A 618 13.74 28.64 -5.63
CA SER A 618 13.87 28.08 -4.29
C SER A 618 12.56 27.51 -3.72
N GLN A 619 11.45 27.63 -4.45
CA GLN A 619 10.19 27.01 -4.05
C GLN A 619 10.32 25.49 -4.02
N GLN A 620 9.48 24.88 -3.20
CA GLN A 620 9.43 23.43 -2.99
C GLN A 620 8.84 22.67 -4.19
N LEU A 621 8.67 23.33 -5.35
CA LEU A 621 8.29 22.74 -6.62
C LEU A 621 9.55 22.52 -7.49
N GLU A 622 9.72 21.31 -8.01
CA GLU A 622 10.81 20.93 -8.89
C GLU A 622 10.24 20.44 -10.22
N PHE A 623 10.90 20.80 -11.32
CA PHE A 623 10.71 20.13 -12.59
C PHE A 623 12.03 19.54 -13.12
N TYR A 624 11.93 18.35 -13.70
CA TYR A 624 13.06 17.54 -14.13
C TYR A 624 12.71 16.76 -15.40
N LYS A 625 13.72 16.45 -16.20
CA LYS A 625 13.59 15.73 -17.47
C LYS A 625 13.67 14.22 -17.24
N VAL A 626 12.75 13.46 -17.83
CA VAL A 626 12.78 11.99 -17.91
C VAL A 626 12.49 11.58 -19.35
N GLY A 627 13.48 11.00 -20.03
CA GLY A 627 13.43 10.83 -21.49
C GLY A 627 13.27 12.20 -22.16
N ASP A 628 12.29 12.35 -23.05
CA ASP A 628 11.98 13.63 -23.73
C ASP A 628 10.90 14.48 -23.04
N LYS A 629 10.49 14.09 -21.82
CA LYS A 629 9.41 14.77 -21.10
C LYS A 629 9.91 15.54 -19.88
N ILE A 630 9.31 16.70 -19.63
CA ILE A 630 9.46 17.45 -18.38
C ILE A 630 8.34 17.05 -17.41
N ASN A 631 8.72 16.74 -16.17
CA ASN A 631 7.80 16.35 -15.11
C ASN A 631 7.88 17.35 -13.96
N PHE A 632 6.73 17.68 -13.36
CA PHE A 632 6.65 18.54 -12.17
C PHE A 632 6.34 17.71 -10.92
N ARG A 633 7.01 18.01 -9.81
CA ARG A 633 6.74 17.42 -8.49
C ARG A 633 7.01 18.40 -7.36
N ILE A 634 6.32 18.22 -6.23
CA ILE A 634 6.72 18.86 -4.97
C ILE A 634 7.89 18.06 -4.38
N LYS A 635 8.98 18.74 -4.03
CA LYS A 635 10.24 18.17 -3.52
C LYS A 635 10.02 17.29 -2.30
N SER A 636 9.23 17.76 -1.33
CA SER A 636 8.95 17.02 -0.11
C SER A 636 7.51 17.24 0.38
N LYS A 637 6.72 16.15 0.40
CA LYS A 637 5.39 16.16 1.02
C LYS A 637 5.44 16.26 2.54
N SER A 638 6.55 15.87 3.19
CA SER A 638 6.68 16.00 4.64
C SER A 638 6.76 17.46 5.08
N GLU A 639 7.29 18.35 4.23
CA GLU A 639 7.30 19.79 4.52
C GLU A 639 5.89 20.39 4.50
N ILE A 640 5.02 19.91 3.60
CA ILE A 640 3.59 20.27 3.62
C ILE A 640 3.00 19.92 4.99
N THR A 641 3.23 18.69 5.46
CA THR A 641 2.76 18.23 6.77
C THR A 641 3.29 19.10 7.91
N LYS A 642 4.60 19.37 7.95
CA LYS A 642 5.20 20.22 8.99
C LYS A 642 4.60 21.62 9.02
N THR A 643 4.38 22.22 7.85
CA THR A 643 3.76 23.54 7.73
C THR A 643 2.33 23.52 8.27
N LEU A 644 1.53 22.52 7.86
CA LEU A 644 0.14 22.40 8.29
C LEU A 644 -0.04 22.06 9.77
N GLU A 645 0.91 21.35 10.38
CA GLU A 645 0.92 21.03 11.82
C GLU A 645 1.34 22.21 12.71
N SER A 646 2.00 23.22 12.13
CA SER A 646 2.51 24.35 12.91
C SER A 646 1.39 25.33 13.28
N SER A 647 1.04 25.37 14.57
CA SER A 647 0.06 26.29 15.13
C SER A 647 0.39 27.76 14.82
N ASN A 648 1.66 28.12 14.83
CA ASN A 648 2.14 29.49 14.60
C ASN A 648 1.93 29.96 13.15
N LEU A 649 1.78 29.02 12.21
CA LEU A 649 1.63 29.32 10.79
C LEU A 649 0.16 29.38 10.35
N LYS A 650 -0.79 29.08 11.24
CA LYS A 650 -2.23 29.01 10.92
C LYS A 650 -2.72 30.24 10.15
N ALA A 651 -2.45 31.45 10.65
CA ALA A 651 -2.90 32.69 10.01
C ALA A 651 -2.35 32.85 8.58
N GLN A 652 -1.06 32.54 8.39
CA GLN A 652 -0.41 32.63 7.07
C GLN A 652 -0.96 31.60 6.09
N ILE A 653 -1.29 30.39 6.56
CA ILE A 653 -1.91 29.35 5.74
C ILE A 653 -3.33 29.75 5.34
N LEU A 654 -4.12 30.33 6.26
CA LEU A 654 -5.45 30.84 5.95
C LEU A 654 -5.39 31.98 4.92
N THR A 655 -4.40 32.87 5.01
CA THR A 655 -4.12 33.87 3.97
C THR A 655 -3.80 33.19 2.63
N ALA A 656 -2.93 32.17 2.62
CA ALA A 656 -2.63 31.42 1.40
C ALA A 656 -3.85 30.71 0.80
N CYS A 657 -4.77 30.19 1.63
CA CYS A 657 -6.05 29.66 1.16
C CYS A 657 -6.90 30.74 0.46
N ASN A 658 -6.99 31.93 1.07
CA ASN A 658 -7.71 33.05 0.47
C ASN A 658 -7.06 33.48 -0.85
N ASP A 659 -5.73 33.60 -0.90
CA ASP A 659 -4.99 33.99 -2.10
C ASP A 659 -5.09 32.94 -3.21
N LEU A 660 -5.05 31.65 -2.87
CA LEU A 660 -5.28 30.59 -3.85
C LEU A 660 -6.65 30.77 -4.51
N ARG A 661 -7.68 31.07 -3.71
CA ARG A 661 -9.05 31.29 -4.19
C ARG A 661 -9.19 32.58 -4.99
N SER A 662 -8.76 33.71 -4.43
CA SER A 662 -9.00 35.05 -4.97
C SER A 662 -8.04 35.45 -6.09
N ILE A 663 -6.83 34.88 -6.11
CA ILE A 663 -5.78 35.19 -7.09
C ILE A 663 -5.61 34.05 -8.08
N PHE A 664 -5.24 32.85 -7.63
CA PHE A 664 -4.88 31.79 -8.58
C PHE A 664 -6.11 31.21 -9.30
N LEU A 665 -7.12 30.75 -8.56
CA LEU A 665 -8.31 30.13 -9.17
C LEU A 665 -9.14 31.14 -9.97
N SER A 666 -9.17 32.40 -9.57
CA SER A 666 -9.82 33.47 -10.35
C SER A 666 -9.10 33.71 -11.69
N LYS A 667 -7.75 33.74 -11.72
CA LYS A 667 -6.96 33.80 -12.96
C LYS A 667 -7.26 32.61 -13.86
N VAL A 668 -7.22 31.39 -13.32
CA VAL A 668 -7.52 30.17 -14.07
C VAL A 668 -8.92 30.26 -14.66
N ARG A 669 -9.93 30.58 -13.84
CA ARG A 669 -11.33 30.72 -14.28
C ARG A 669 -11.47 31.74 -15.41
N SER A 670 -10.88 32.92 -15.26
CA SER A 670 -10.91 33.96 -16.29
C SER A 670 -10.22 33.53 -17.60
N ILE A 671 -9.20 32.67 -17.54
CA ILE A 671 -8.53 32.13 -18.72
C ILE A 671 -9.41 31.09 -19.41
N VAL A 672 -10.17 30.28 -18.68
CA VAL A 672 -10.94 29.14 -19.25
C VAL A 672 -12.39 29.50 -19.57
N GLU A 673 -12.87 30.63 -19.11
CA GLU A 673 -14.22 31.12 -19.36
C GLU A 673 -14.35 31.81 -20.73
N ASP A 674 -15.39 31.44 -21.48
CA ASP A 674 -15.78 32.04 -22.76
C ASP A 674 -17.04 32.91 -22.56
N ASN A 675 -17.63 33.43 -23.65
CA ASN A 675 -18.70 34.45 -23.57
C ASN A 675 -19.99 33.94 -22.90
N ASP A 676 -20.23 32.62 -22.91
CA ASP A 676 -21.29 31.98 -22.13
C ASP A 676 -20.84 31.78 -20.68
N LYS A 677 -21.22 32.73 -19.82
CA LYS A 677 -20.93 32.69 -18.38
C LYS A 677 -21.38 31.37 -17.76
N ASN A 678 -20.48 30.73 -17.01
CA ASN A 678 -20.75 29.53 -16.20
C ASN A 678 -21.12 28.22 -16.92
N ASN A 679 -20.85 28.04 -18.22
CA ASN A 679 -20.99 26.71 -18.82
C ASN A 679 -19.86 25.76 -18.36
N ILE A 680 -20.16 24.86 -17.43
CA ILE A 680 -19.21 23.90 -16.83
C ILE A 680 -18.56 22.99 -17.87
N GLU A 681 -19.27 22.61 -18.94
CA GLU A 681 -18.72 21.77 -20.00
C GLU A 681 -17.66 22.53 -20.80
N VAL A 682 -17.90 23.81 -21.08
CA VAL A 682 -16.94 24.70 -21.74
C VAL A 682 -15.70 24.91 -20.87
N LEU A 683 -15.87 25.16 -19.58
CA LEU A 683 -14.76 25.29 -18.63
C LEU A 683 -13.89 24.02 -18.61
N ASN A 684 -14.53 22.84 -18.52
CA ASN A 684 -13.83 21.56 -18.52
C ASN A 684 -13.08 21.31 -19.84
N LYS A 685 -13.73 21.55 -20.99
CA LYS A 685 -13.13 21.42 -22.32
C LYS A 685 -11.91 22.34 -22.48
N ASN A 686 -12.01 23.58 -22.01
CA ASN A 686 -10.92 24.56 -22.10
C ASN A 686 -9.74 24.18 -21.19
N ILE A 687 -9.99 23.73 -19.96
CA ILE A 687 -8.94 23.18 -19.08
C ILE A 687 -8.27 21.96 -19.71
N GLU A 688 -9.05 21.03 -20.25
CA GLU A 688 -8.53 19.79 -20.83
C GLU A 688 -7.70 20.06 -22.08
N SER A 689 -8.10 21.08 -22.85
CA SER A 689 -7.32 21.59 -23.96
C SER A 689 -5.98 22.19 -23.50
N ILE A 690 -5.97 23.00 -22.43
CA ILE A 690 -4.72 23.55 -21.85
C ILE A 690 -3.80 22.43 -21.39
N PHE A 691 -4.34 21.45 -20.65
CA PHE A 691 -3.56 20.32 -20.14
C PHE A 691 -3.10 19.34 -21.21
N ASN A 692 -3.52 19.54 -22.47
CA ASN A 692 -3.25 18.65 -23.59
C ASN A 692 -3.60 17.19 -23.25
N VAL A 693 -4.76 16.99 -22.62
CA VAL A 693 -5.26 15.65 -22.30
C VAL A 693 -5.68 15.00 -23.62
N SER A 694 -4.93 13.99 -24.07
CA SER A 694 -5.35 13.19 -25.24
C SER A 694 -6.68 12.48 -24.97
N THR A 695 -7.29 11.88 -26.00
CA THR A 695 -8.56 11.12 -25.96
C THR A 695 -8.69 10.05 -24.86
N THR A 696 -7.64 9.77 -24.09
CA THR A 696 -7.68 8.97 -22.85
C THR A 696 -8.25 9.70 -21.62
N GLY A 697 -8.45 11.02 -21.67
CA GLY A 697 -9.35 11.78 -20.77
C GLY A 697 -8.92 11.95 -19.30
N LYS A 698 -7.65 11.76 -18.94
CA LYS A 698 -7.20 11.82 -17.52
C LYS A 698 -6.27 13.00 -17.21
N ARG A 699 -6.71 13.87 -16.30
CA ARG A 699 -5.89 14.96 -15.71
C ARG A 699 -4.80 14.37 -14.81
N THR A 700 -3.64 15.02 -14.75
CA THR A 700 -2.49 14.54 -13.96
C THR A 700 -2.12 15.54 -12.85
N GLN A 701 -1.55 15.07 -11.73
CA GLN A 701 -1.16 15.97 -10.63
C GLN A 701 -0.16 17.05 -11.09
N GLN A 702 0.80 16.66 -11.93
CA GLN A 702 1.76 17.59 -12.51
C GLN A 702 1.10 18.70 -13.34
N SER A 703 -0.07 18.45 -13.94
CA SER A 703 -0.79 19.47 -14.72
C SER A 703 -1.21 20.64 -13.83
N PHE A 704 -1.68 20.36 -12.62
CA PHE A 704 -2.06 21.38 -11.64
C PHE A 704 -0.85 22.16 -11.12
N TYR A 705 0.25 21.45 -10.82
CA TYR A 705 1.47 22.09 -10.35
C TYR A 705 2.13 22.96 -11.41
N ALA A 706 2.18 22.48 -12.66
CA ALA A 706 2.70 23.23 -13.80
C ALA A 706 1.83 24.47 -14.07
N LEU A 707 0.50 24.33 -14.06
CA LEU A 707 -0.41 25.46 -14.25
C LEU A 707 -0.23 26.53 -13.17
N TRP A 708 -0.11 26.12 -11.91
CA TRP A 708 0.20 27.03 -10.81
C TRP A 708 1.52 27.76 -11.03
N HIS A 709 2.57 27.02 -11.41
CA HIS A 709 3.87 27.60 -11.67
C HIS A 709 3.85 28.61 -12.82
N PHE A 710 3.22 28.27 -13.95
CA PHE A 710 3.13 29.17 -15.10
C PHE A 710 2.39 30.46 -14.76
N LEU A 711 1.28 30.38 -14.01
CA LEU A 711 0.46 31.54 -13.66
C LEU A 711 0.95 32.33 -12.44
N SER A 712 1.95 31.83 -11.71
CA SER A 712 2.45 32.45 -10.47
C SER A 712 2.93 33.90 -10.65
N LYS A 713 3.54 34.23 -11.80
CA LYS A 713 4.03 35.58 -12.16
C LYS A 713 3.13 36.33 -13.16
N VAL A 714 2.01 35.76 -13.58
CA VAL A 714 1.09 36.41 -14.55
C VAL A 714 0.15 37.34 -13.79
N THR A 715 0.01 38.60 -14.21
CA THR A 715 -0.91 39.54 -13.55
C THR A 715 -2.36 39.35 -14.03
N TYR A 716 -3.34 39.72 -13.20
CA TYR A 716 -4.75 39.64 -13.60
C TYR A 716 -5.07 40.61 -14.75
N ASN A 717 -4.43 41.78 -14.78
CA ASN A 717 -4.58 42.77 -15.86
C ASN A 717 -4.14 42.20 -17.22
N SER A 718 -3.01 41.50 -17.28
CA SER A 718 -2.56 40.84 -18.51
C SER A 718 -3.56 39.79 -19.02
N ILE A 719 -4.27 39.10 -18.11
CA ILE A 719 -5.32 38.14 -18.48
C ILE A 719 -6.55 38.83 -19.06
N GLN A 720 -6.97 39.95 -18.50
CA GLN A 720 -8.10 40.71 -19.03
C GLN A 720 -7.81 41.28 -20.42
N LEU A 721 -6.57 41.70 -20.67
CA LEU A 721 -6.15 42.27 -21.95
C LEU A 721 -6.10 41.23 -23.08
N ASP A 722 -5.61 40.01 -22.82
CA ASP A 722 -5.35 39.03 -23.89
C ASP A 722 -5.55 37.56 -23.46
N LYS A 723 -6.76 37.23 -22.97
CA LYS A 723 -7.10 35.90 -22.44
C LYS A 723 -6.87 34.76 -23.45
N GLN A 724 -7.20 34.98 -24.72
CA GLN A 724 -7.11 33.94 -25.76
C GLN A 724 -5.65 33.60 -26.07
N ARG A 725 -4.78 34.60 -26.15
CA ARG A 725 -3.35 34.38 -26.38
C ARG A 725 -2.70 33.69 -25.21
N ILE A 726 -2.99 34.09 -23.97
CA ILE A 726 -2.49 33.37 -22.78
C ILE A 726 -2.94 31.91 -22.78
N ARG A 727 -4.21 31.65 -23.12
CA ARG A 727 -4.73 30.28 -23.23
C ARG A 727 -3.94 29.45 -24.26
N ASN A 728 -3.59 30.04 -25.41
CA ASN A 728 -2.81 29.37 -26.45
C ASN A 728 -1.34 29.16 -26.04
N ASP A 729 -0.69 30.17 -25.49
CA ASP A 729 0.68 30.07 -24.97
C ASP A 729 0.79 29.00 -23.87
N LEU A 730 -0.21 28.89 -22.98
CA LEU A 730 -0.27 27.82 -21.98
C LEU A 730 -0.35 26.44 -22.65
N LYS A 731 -1.18 26.27 -23.68
CA LYS A 731 -1.26 25.01 -24.45
C LYS A 731 0.11 24.66 -25.05
N GLU A 732 0.82 25.64 -25.60
CA GLU A 732 2.16 25.42 -26.15
C GLU A 732 3.18 25.03 -25.09
N LEU A 733 3.13 25.63 -23.89
CA LEU A 733 3.97 25.23 -22.76
C LEU A 733 3.69 23.77 -22.37
N PHE A 734 2.42 23.37 -22.22
CA PHE A 734 2.03 22.00 -21.91
C PHE A 734 2.39 21.00 -23.03
N LEU A 735 2.27 21.39 -24.30
CA LEU A 735 2.73 20.59 -25.43
C LEU A 735 4.24 20.40 -25.37
N SER A 736 4.98 21.49 -25.11
CA SER A 736 6.44 21.45 -25.05
C SER A 736 6.94 20.53 -23.94
N MET A 737 6.22 20.39 -22.82
CA MET A 737 6.56 19.43 -21.77
C MET A 737 6.69 17.97 -22.27
N ASN A 738 6.11 17.62 -23.42
CA ASN A 738 6.19 16.27 -23.96
C ASN A 738 7.35 16.03 -24.95
N SER A 739 8.05 17.08 -25.38
CA SER A 739 9.04 17.03 -26.48
C SER A 739 10.25 17.95 -26.25
N VAL A 740 10.83 17.93 -25.04
CA VAL A 740 11.97 18.78 -24.69
C VAL A 740 13.30 18.06 -24.89
N LYS A 741 14.21 18.65 -25.67
CA LYS A 741 15.60 18.17 -25.83
C LYS A 741 16.46 18.44 -24.59
N ASN A 742 16.38 19.64 -24.00
CA ASN A 742 17.14 20.06 -22.81
C ASN A 742 16.25 20.87 -21.84
N LYS A 743 16.40 20.63 -20.53
CA LYS A 743 15.69 21.31 -19.44
C LYS A 743 15.85 22.83 -19.51
N GLU A 744 17.05 23.34 -19.77
CA GLU A 744 17.35 24.78 -19.84
C GLU A 744 16.49 25.51 -20.89
N LYS A 745 16.28 24.88 -22.05
CA LYS A 745 15.42 25.43 -23.11
C LYS A 745 13.95 25.56 -22.68
N PHE A 746 13.51 24.68 -21.79
CA PHE A 746 12.16 24.76 -21.24
C PHE A 746 12.04 25.88 -20.19
N GLU A 747 13.09 26.10 -19.39
CA GLU A 747 13.19 27.22 -18.45
C GLU A 747 13.16 28.57 -19.16
N GLU A 748 13.87 28.67 -20.29
CA GLU A 748 13.84 29.85 -21.15
C GLU A 748 12.43 30.14 -21.67
N LYS A 749 11.69 29.11 -22.11
CA LYS A 749 10.29 29.26 -22.55
C LYS A 749 9.38 29.76 -21.43
N ILE A 750 9.54 29.27 -20.20
CA ILE A 750 8.77 29.74 -19.05
C ILE A 750 9.12 31.20 -18.73
N THR A 751 10.41 31.54 -18.75
CA THR A 751 10.87 32.90 -18.50
C THR A 751 10.33 33.87 -19.54
N ASN A 752 10.36 33.50 -20.82
CA ASN A 752 9.78 34.28 -21.91
C ASN A 752 8.27 34.46 -21.74
N PHE A 753 7.55 33.41 -21.34
CA PHE A 753 6.13 33.48 -21.02
C PHE A 753 5.87 34.48 -19.89
N TRP A 754 6.66 34.43 -18.81
CA TRP A 754 6.53 35.39 -17.71
C TRP A 754 6.85 36.82 -18.15
N SER A 755 7.95 37.05 -18.87
CA SER A 755 8.30 38.39 -19.37
C SER A 755 7.21 39.01 -20.24
N LYS A 756 6.46 38.18 -20.98
CA LYS A 756 5.35 38.61 -21.83
C LYS A 756 4.11 39.06 -21.05
N TYR A 757 3.87 38.48 -19.87
CA TYR A 757 2.60 38.65 -19.11
C TYR A 757 2.79 39.11 -17.66
N ASN A 758 4.01 39.52 -17.30
CA ASN A 758 4.39 40.11 -16.03
C ASN A 758 4.67 41.61 -16.22
N ILE A 759 3.76 42.30 -16.90
CA ILE A 759 3.86 43.75 -17.11
C ILE A 759 3.23 44.41 -15.89
N ASN A 760 4.04 45.21 -15.18
CA ASN A 760 3.63 46.09 -14.07
C ASN A 760 2.55 47.08 -14.50
#